data_AF-B0CBG0-F1
#
_entry.id   AF-B0CBG0-F1
#
_cell.length_a   1.000
_cell.length_b   1.000
_cell.length_c   1.000
_cell.angle_alpha   90.00
_cell.angle_beta   90.00
_cell.angle_gamma   90.00
#
_symmetry.space_group_name_H-M   'P 1'
#
loop_
_entity.id
_entity.type
_entity.pdbx_description
1 polymer ?
#
loop_
_entity_poly.entity_id
_entity_poly.type
_entity_poly.pdbx_seq_one_letter_code
_entity_poly.pdbx_strand_id
1 'polypeptide(L)'
;MNRSVWAIVTALWSLGNVSALAAPRPIDRMVNCDILVVGGGLAGVATTYEALMAGREVCMTELTDWWGGQISSQGTSALDETVGQRTRGIFPRGYAQFRQRLIEVSGRDRPGDCWVSLVCFLPQQGHTLLLDMLKTAEAEGKGKLHLFPNTVVKSLETNPEGDLVTSVRGIQHQPAPGAPPLNTYPLSQTLADSYTEEDSDRFTKTILQFQPPATGQWIVVEATETGELLALADLPYRLGIDPRSHLEPSSSSEQADPYCTQASTYTFAMEATATPPVHQPPAFYPEYEPFYSFDKPRYAKTSNLVFSYRRIFSVKPGTADAEVNVGDISMQNWGGGNDYGPGTAQDNLILTRDQLQADGQLQDWQGGLRIASLQGGEELAQGYFYWLVAGTTDSKVAAPPKQPWPNLKYLKGLDSPMGTAHGLSKFPYMRESRRLIGRYSYGYPQGFVITETDVSKQDFRLPYYRNTLSGTDYRNLITRMAGLKTLDVILDRVPLAEVELRTRSRIYPDSVGIGHYPIDFHPCMQLSPPQAPGNQERPGERQGATQTYPYQIPLRAMIPQRINNLLVTGKSIATSHISAATYRVHSFEWSSGAAAGTTAAFVLNQGVLPYQLVENLPRRSPQLEKLQAILNRNQNPTAFPYMSIFNLNWKN
;
A
#
# COMPACT_ATOMS: atom_id res chain seq x y z
N MET A 1 30.65 -22.20 -70.27
CA MET A 1 30.99 -22.87 -68.99
C MET A 1 31.32 -21.79 -67.96
N ASN A 2 30.38 -21.45 -67.06
CA ASN A 2 30.71 -21.06 -65.69
C ASN A 2 29.44 -20.99 -64.86
N ARG A 3 29.48 -21.67 -63.72
CA ARG A 3 28.44 -21.79 -62.70
C ARG A 3 28.48 -20.58 -61.78
N SER A 4 27.34 -20.02 -61.42
CA SER A 4 27.21 -19.09 -60.29
C SER A 4 26.15 -19.61 -59.33
N VAL A 5 26.63 -19.95 -58.14
CA VAL A 5 25.93 -20.52 -57.00
C VAL A 5 25.24 -19.39 -56.24
N TRP A 6 23.94 -19.54 -55.96
CA TRP A 6 23.24 -18.72 -54.98
C TRP A 6 23.44 -19.33 -53.59
N ALA A 7 24.08 -18.59 -52.70
CA ALA A 7 24.29 -18.97 -51.31
C ALA A 7 23.01 -18.76 -50.49
N ILE A 8 22.54 -19.82 -49.86
CA ILE A 8 21.50 -19.78 -48.83
C ILE A 8 22.17 -19.32 -47.53
N VAL A 9 21.76 -18.15 -47.03
CA VAL A 9 22.14 -17.68 -45.69
C VAL A 9 21.21 -18.37 -44.68
N THR A 10 21.69 -19.44 -44.06
CA THR A 10 21.09 -20.01 -42.84
C THR A 10 21.43 -19.11 -41.66
N ALA A 11 20.44 -18.36 -41.18
CA ALA A 11 20.50 -17.69 -39.88
C ALA A 11 20.46 -18.74 -38.78
N LEU A 12 21.62 -19.02 -38.17
CA LEU A 12 21.73 -19.76 -36.92
C LEU A 12 21.16 -18.88 -35.80
N TRP A 13 19.94 -19.19 -35.37
CA TRP A 13 19.41 -18.70 -34.12
C TRP A 13 20.26 -19.32 -33.00
N SER A 14 21.03 -18.49 -32.30
CA SER A 14 21.60 -18.87 -31.01
C SER A 14 20.44 -19.14 -30.06
N LEU A 15 20.14 -20.42 -29.84
CA LEU A 15 19.34 -20.86 -28.69
C LEU A 15 20.12 -20.41 -27.46
N GLY A 16 19.65 -19.33 -26.84
CA GLY A 16 20.13 -18.92 -25.52
C GLY A 16 19.96 -20.09 -24.56
N ASN A 17 20.99 -20.36 -23.78
CA ASN A 17 20.95 -21.35 -22.70
C ASN A 17 19.77 -21.01 -21.78
N VAL A 18 18.68 -21.75 -21.91
CA VAL A 18 17.66 -21.81 -20.87
C VAL A 18 18.33 -22.56 -19.72
N SER A 19 18.89 -21.84 -18.75
CA SER A 19 19.35 -22.42 -17.50
C SER A 19 18.20 -23.24 -16.94
N ALA A 20 18.37 -24.56 -16.85
CA ALA A 20 17.39 -25.42 -16.20
C ALA A 20 17.19 -24.89 -14.78
N LEU A 21 15.94 -24.53 -14.44
CA LEU A 21 15.58 -24.16 -13.07
C LEU A 21 16.04 -25.29 -12.14
N ALA A 22 16.75 -24.94 -11.08
CA ALA A 22 17.10 -25.91 -10.05
C ALA A 22 15.83 -26.57 -9.53
N ALA A 23 15.88 -27.89 -9.28
CA ALA A 23 14.73 -28.59 -8.72
C ALA A 23 14.36 -27.96 -7.36
N PRO A 24 13.07 -27.74 -7.07
CA PRO A 24 12.66 -27.18 -5.78
C PRO A 24 13.18 -28.04 -4.61
N ARG A 25 13.64 -27.40 -3.55
CA ARG A 25 14.09 -28.06 -2.33
C ARG A 25 12.93 -28.85 -1.70
N PRO A 26 13.17 -29.98 -1.00
CA PRO A 26 12.12 -30.66 -0.25
C PRO A 26 11.43 -29.75 0.77
N ILE A 27 10.15 -30.03 1.06
CA ILE A 27 9.41 -29.33 2.12
C ILE A 27 9.94 -29.75 3.48
N ASP A 28 10.34 -28.78 4.30
CA ASP A 28 10.76 -29.02 5.69
C ASP A 28 9.56 -29.11 6.62
N ARG A 29 8.50 -28.33 6.36
CA ARG A 29 7.29 -28.30 7.21
C ARG A 29 6.00 -28.05 6.44
N MET A 30 5.04 -28.96 6.62
CA MET A 30 3.64 -28.77 6.22
C MET A 30 2.89 -27.95 7.28
N VAL A 31 2.06 -27.01 6.84
CA VAL A 31 1.28 -26.11 7.69
C VAL A 31 -0.18 -26.08 7.22
N ASN A 32 -1.10 -26.40 8.12
CA ASN A 32 -2.53 -26.40 7.84
C ASN A 32 -3.21 -25.23 8.55
N CYS A 33 -4.14 -24.55 7.88
CA CYS A 33 -4.98 -23.51 8.48
C CYS A 33 -6.26 -23.28 7.67
N ASP A 34 -7.31 -22.78 8.32
CA ASP A 34 -8.55 -22.40 7.65
C ASP A 34 -8.34 -21.18 6.74
N ILE A 35 -7.46 -20.27 7.16
CA ILE A 35 -7.19 -19.01 6.46
C ILE A 35 -5.69 -18.75 6.44
N LEU A 36 -5.13 -18.60 5.24
CA LEU A 36 -3.76 -18.13 5.02
C LEU A 36 -3.79 -16.64 4.67
N VAL A 37 -3.16 -15.81 5.49
CA VAL A 37 -2.98 -14.37 5.24
C VAL A 37 -1.53 -14.12 4.83
N VAL A 38 -1.32 -13.70 3.59
CA VAL A 38 0.00 -13.39 3.05
C VAL A 38 0.22 -11.89 3.13
N GLY A 39 1.09 -11.45 4.04
CA GLY A 39 1.36 -10.04 4.34
C GLY A 39 0.88 -9.65 5.74
N GLY A 40 1.80 -9.15 6.56
CA GLY A 40 1.59 -8.72 7.94
C GLY A 40 1.36 -7.21 8.09
N GLY A 41 1.00 -6.52 7.00
CA GLY A 41 0.58 -5.12 7.00
C GLY A 41 -0.69 -4.89 7.80
N LEU A 42 -1.16 -3.64 7.87
CA LEU A 42 -2.32 -3.28 8.69
C LEU A 42 -3.60 -4.03 8.26
N ALA A 43 -3.80 -4.22 6.95
CA ALA A 43 -4.90 -5.01 6.41
C ALA A 43 -4.78 -6.51 6.74
N GLY A 44 -3.57 -7.06 6.72
CA GLY A 44 -3.30 -8.45 7.11
C GLY A 44 -3.59 -8.70 8.60
N VAL A 45 -3.11 -7.80 9.46
CA VAL A 45 -3.38 -7.85 10.90
C VAL A 45 -4.88 -7.73 11.20
N ALA A 46 -5.60 -6.82 10.53
CA ALA A 46 -7.04 -6.68 10.69
C ALA A 46 -7.83 -7.91 10.19
N THR A 47 -7.35 -8.54 9.10
CA THR A 47 -7.90 -9.82 8.58
C THR A 47 -7.76 -10.91 9.63
N THR A 48 -6.55 -11.08 10.16
CA THR A 48 -6.24 -12.08 11.18
C THR A 48 -7.04 -11.83 12.46
N TYR A 49 -7.14 -10.57 12.91
CA TYR A 49 -7.94 -10.19 14.08
C TYR A 49 -9.40 -10.63 13.96
N GLU A 50 -10.09 -10.28 12.86
CA GLU A 50 -11.50 -10.64 12.69
C GLU A 50 -11.70 -12.16 12.46
N ALA A 51 -10.76 -12.83 11.79
CA ALA A 51 -10.79 -14.27 11.59
C ALA A 51 -10.62 -15.04 12.92
N LEU A 52 -9.69 -14.62 13.78
CA LEU A 52 -9.50 -15.18 15.12
C LEU A 52 -10.73 -14.97 15.99
N MET A 53 -11.30 -13.76 15.98
CA MET A 53 -12.56 -13.45 16.69
C MET A 53 -13.74 -14.30 16.21
N ALA A 54 -13.69 -14.81 14.98
CA ALA A 54 -14.67 -15.73 14.41
C ALA A 54 -14.34 -17.22 14.65
N GLY A 55 -13.31 -17.54 15.44
CA GLY A 55 -12.94 -18.90 15.84
C GLY A 55 -12.15 -19.68 14.79
N ARG A 56 -11.45 -19.00 13.88
CA ARG A 56 -10.67 -19.64 12.81
C ARG A 56 -9.22 -19.94 13.20
N GLU A 57 -8.65 -20.98 12.59
CA GLU A 57 -7.22 -21.23 12.60
C GLU A 57 -6.55 -20.46 11.45
N VAL A 58 -5.66 -19.52 11.78
CA VAL A 58 -5.08 -18.55 10.84
C VAL A 58 -3.57 -18.70 10.79
N CYS A 59 -2.99 -18.83 9.59
CA CYS A 59 -1.57 -18.61 9.34
C CYS A 59 -1.35 -17.23 8.76
N MET A 60 -0.41 -16.47 9.31
CA MET A 60 -0.04 -15.15 8.78
C MET A 60 1.46 -15.07 8.50
N THR A 61 1.84 -14.73 7.27
CA THR A 61 3.23 -14.53 6.86
C THR A 61 3.55 -13.04 6.76
N GLU A 62 4.81 -12.67 7.03
CA GLU A 62 5.32 -11.32 6.87
C GLU A 62 6.79 -11.37 6.45
N LEU A 63 7.17 -10.55 5.47
CA LEU A 63 8.55 -10.46 4.97
C LEU A 63 9.51 -10.00 6.08
N THR A 64 9.05 -9.12 6.95
CA THR A 64 9.83 -8.58 8.08
C THR A 64 9.58 -9.35 9.38
N ASP A 65 10.27 -8.96 10.45
CA ASP A 65 10.01 -9.43 11.82
C ASP A 65 8.90 -8.64 12.52
N TRP A 66 8.34 -7.58 11.89
CA TRP A 66 7.37 -6.68 12.50
C TRP A 66 6.01 -6.64 11.78
N TRP A 67 4.94 -6.95 12.52
CA TRP A 67 3.54 -6.76 12.13
C TRP A 67 3.11 -5.29 12.15
N GLY A 68 2.26 -4.89 11.20
CA GLY A 68 1.58 -3.58 11.16
C GLY A 68 1.89 -2.71 9.93
N GLY A 69 2.85 -3.11 9.09
CA GLY A 69 3.17 -2.43 7.83
C GLY A 69 3.49 -0.94 8.03
N GLN A 70 2.65 -0.07 7.45
CA GLN A 70 2.78 1.40 7.50
C GLN A 70 3.17 1.93 8.88
N ILE A 71 2.51 1.47 9.95
CA ILE A 71 2.69 2.02 11.30
C ILE A 71 3.86 1.42 12.09
N SER A 72 4.54 0.41 11.56
CA SER A 72 5.60 -0.31 12.26
C SER A 72 6.78 -0.62 11.35
N SER A 73 6.77 -1.69 10.57
CA SER A 73 7.90 -2.12 9.73
C SER A 73 8.28 -1.10 8.66
N GLN A 74 7.33 -0.27 8.21
CA GLN A 74 7.56 0.85 7.29
C GLN A 74 7.82 2.19 8.00
N GLY A 75 7.63 2.24 9.33
CA GLY A 75 7.98 3.35 10.20
C GLY A 75 7.10 4.60 10.12
N THR A 76 6.01 4.61 9.33
CA THR A 76 5.04 5.71 9.23
C THR A 76 4.06 5.72 10.41
N SER A 77 4.59 5.84 11.62
CA SER A 77 3.86 5.70 12.90
C SER A 77 3.12 6.99 13.32
N ALA A 78 2.34 7.53 12.40
CA ALA A 78 1.36 8.58 12.68
C ALA A 78 0.04 8.23 11.99
N LEU A 79 -1.05 8.20 12.76
CA LEU A 79 -2.35 7.80 12.22
C LEU A 79 -2.94 8.92 11.35
N ASP A 80 -2.84 8.75 10.04
CA ASP A 80 -3.48 9.64 9.06
C ASP A 80 -5.00 9.41 9.06
N GLU A 81 -5.73 10.34 9.66
CA GLU A 81 -7.18 10.29 9.89
C GLU A 81 -7.83 11.59 9.40
N THR A 82 -9.06 11.52 8.90
CA THR A 82 -9.83 12.74 8.61
C THR A 82 -10.52 13.27 9.87
N VAL A 83 -10.65 14.60 9.97
CA VAL A 83 -11.39 15.26 11.07
C VAL A 83 -12.81 14.67 11.21
N GLY A 84 -13.48 14.41 10.08
CA GLY A 84 -14.83 13.86 10.08
C GLY A 84 -14.93 12.45 10.66
N GLN A 85 -13.97 11.56 10.39
CA GLN A 85 -13.94 10.22 11.01
C GLN A 85 -13.64 10.31 12.50
N ARG A 86 -12.64 11.12 12.89
CA ARG A 86 -12.25 11.30 14.29
C ARG A 86 -13.38 11.83 15.17
N THR A 87 -13.98 12.94 14.76
CA THR A 87 -15.02 13.62 15.54
C THR A 87 -16.28 12.80 15.72
N ARG A 88 -16.58 11.90 14.77
CA ARG A 88 -17.75 11.01 14.81
C ARG A 88 -17.43 9.61 15.32
N GLY A 89 -16.17 9.29 15.59
CA GLY A 89 -15.73 7.95 16.01
C GLY A 89 -16.02 6.86 14.97
N ILE A 90 -16.00 7.18 13.69
CA ILE A 90 -16.35 6.23 12.61
C ILE A 90 -15.09 5.49 12.17
N PHE A 91 -14.77 4.43 12.92
CA PHE A 91 -13.65 3.53 12.65
C PHE A 91 -14.06 2.07 12.87
N PRO A 92 -13.39 1.10 12.23
CA PRO A 92 -13.50 -0.31 12.60
C PRO A 92 -13.16 -0.54 14.09
N ARG A 93 -13.83 -1.46 14.78
CA ARG A 93 -13.58 -1.74 16.22
C ARG A 93 -12.12 -1.94 16.57
N GLY A 94 -11.41 -2.75 15.77
CA GLY A 94 -10.02 -3.09 16.04
C GLY A 94 -9.11 -1.88 15.88
N TYR A 95 -9.36 -1.04 14.86
CA TYR A 95 -8.62 0.21 14.67
C TYR A 95 -8.85 1.18 15.84
N ALA A 96 -10.10 1.33 16.28
CA ALA A 96 -10.44 2.16 17.43
C ALA A 96 -9.78 1.65 18.72
N GLN A 97 -9.77 0.33 18.94
CA GLN A 97 -9.09 -0.30 20.07
C GLN A 97 -7.58 -0.07 20.01
N PHE A 98 -6.96 -0.24 18.85
CA PHE A 98 -5.53 0.00 18.66
C PHE A 98 -5.15 1.45 18.96
N ARG A 99 -5.89 2.40 18.38
CA ARG A 99 -5.74 3.84 18.63
C ARG A 99 -5.84 4.17 20.12
N GLN A 100 -6.82 3.59 20.81
CA GLN A 100 -7.03 3.80 22.23
C GLN A 100 -5.87 3.25 23.07
N ARG A 101 -5.38 2.03 22.77
CA ARG A 101 -4.22 1.44 23.45
C ARG A 101 -2.94 2.27 23.28
N LEU A 102 -2.74 2.87 22.11
CA LEU A 102 -1.62 3.79 21.88
C LEU A 102 -1.67 5.01 22.81
N ILE A 103 -2.84 5.60 22.95
CA ILE A 103 -3.09 6.74 23.86
C ILE A 103 -2.83 6.30 25.31
N GLU A 104 -3.41 5.17 25.74
CA GLU A 104 -3.28 4.64 27.10
C GLU A 104 -1.82 4.36 27.49
N VAL A 105 -1.08 3.63 26.64
CA VAL A 105 0.32 3.28 26.92
C VAL A 105 1.23 4.51 26.93
N SER A 106 0.90 5.54 26.16
CA SER A 106 1.66 6.80 26.20
C SER A 106 1.41 7.62 27.47
N GLY A 107 0.28 7.40 28.16
CA GLY A 107 -0.19 8.23 29.26
C GLY A 107 -0.54 9.68 28.85
N ARG A 108 -0.76 9.95 27.56
CA ARG A 108 -1.03 11.28 27.00
C ARG A 108 -2.16 11.24 25.98
N ASP A 109 -3.01 12.27 25.98
CA ASP A 109 -4.09 12.44 25.00
C ASP A 109 -3.58 12.63 23.56
N ARG A 110 -2.37 13.20 23.41
CA ARG A 110 -1.69 13.43 22.14
C ARG A 110 -0.29 12.81 22.17
N PRO A 111 -0.17 11.49 21.97
CA PRO A 111 1.12 10.82 21.89
C PRO A 111 2.00 11.47 20.81
N GLY A 112 3.25 11.76 21.16
CA GLY A 112 4.25 12.34 20.25
C GLY A 112 4.09 13.83 19.95
N ASP A 113 2.95 14.48 20.22
CA ASP A 113 2.71 15.91 19.94
C ASP A 113 3.08 16.36 18.51
N CYS A 114 2.86 15.47 17.53
CA CYS A 114 3.02 15.83 16.13
C CYS A 114 1.85 16.69 15.63
N TRP A 115 2.06 17.44 14.54
CA TRP A 115 0.99 18.29 13.96
C TRP A 115 0.22 17.62 12.82
N VAL A 116 0.74 16.57 12.19
CA VAL A 116 0.01 15.85 11.11
C VAL A 116 -1.12 14.97 11.65
N SER A 117 -0.93 14.42 12.85
CA SER A 117 -1.84 13.45 13.46
C SER A 117 -2.07 13.80 14.93
N LEU A 118 -3.15 13.26 15.49
CA LEU A 118 -3.37 13.29 16.94
C LEU A 118 -2.64 12.18 17.69
N VAL A 119 -2.19 11.13 16.97
CA VAL A 119 -1.57 9.94 17.56
C VAL A 119 -0.32 9.60 16.76
N CYS A 120 0.83 10.02 17.29
CA CYS A 120 2.16 9.65 16.82
C CYS A 120 2.90 8.84 17.88
N PHE A 121 3.61 7.80 17.47
CA PHE A 121 4.16 6.82 18.40
C PHE A 121 5.39 6.13 17.83
N LEU A 122 6.15 5.44 18.69
CA LEU A 122 7.29 4.66 18.24
C LEU A 122 6.83 3.45 17.40
N PRO A 123 7.43 3.18 16.23
CA PRO A 123 7.05 2.04 15.39
C PRO A 123 7.03 0.68 16.10
N GLN A 124 8.02 0.42 16.96
CA GLN A 124 8.09 -0.80 17.78
C GLN A 124 6.87 -0.95 18.70
N GLN A 125 6.38 0.15 19.28
CA GLN A 125 5.19 0.14 20.14
C GLN A 125 3.95 -0.27 19.34
N GLY A 126 3.82 0.21 18.09
CA GLY A 126 2.76 -0.20 17.18
C GLY A 126 2.79 -1.71 16.91
N HIS A 127 3.98 -2.25 16.60
CA HIS A 127 4.19 -3.69 16.42
C HIS A 127 3.76 -4.51 17.64
N THR A 128 4.26 -4.16 18.83
CA THR A 128 3.97 -4.88 20.07
C THR A 128 2.48 -4.88 20.41
N LEU A 129 1.82 -3.71 20.32
CA LEU A 129 0.40 -3.59 20.63
C LEU A 129 -0.49 -4.38 19.66
N LEU A 130 -0.15 -4.41 18.37
CA LEU A 130 -0.87 -5.24 17.41
C LEU A 130 -0.72 -6.73 17.73
N LEU A 131 0.49 -7.18 18.07
CA LEU A 131 0.72 -8.57 18.46
C LEU A 131 -0.10 -8.96 19.70
N ASP A 132 -0.17 -8.08 20.70
CA ASP A 132 -0.96 -8.30 21.91
C ASP A 132 -2.47 -8.32 21.61
N MET A 133 -2.94 -7.48 20.67
CA MET A 133 -4.32 -7.53 20.20
C MET A 133 -4.65 -8.84 19.48
N LEU A 134 -3.73 -9.38 18.68
CA LEU A 134 -3.93 -10.67 18.02
C LEU A 134 -3.99 -11.83 19.03
N LYS A 135 -3.12 -11.85 20.04
CA LYS A 135 -3.17 -12.83 21.14
C LYS A 135 -4.47 -12.73 21.95
N THR A 136 -4.93 -11.50 22.17
CA THR A 136 -6.23 -11.26 22.82
C THR A 136 -7.37 -11.82 21.98
N ALA A 137 -7.36 -11.56 20.67
CA ALA A 137 -8.37 -12.06 19.73
C ALA A 137 -8.36 -13.59 19.61
N GLU A 138 -7.18 -14.21 19.62
CA GLU A 138 -7.03 -15.68 19.66
C GLU A 138 -7.75 -16.25 20.89
N ALA A 139 -7.50 -15.69 22.08
CA ALA A 139 -8.12 -16.15 23.33
C ALA A 139 -9.63 -15.89 23.38
N GLU A 140 -10.09 -14.69 23.02
CA GLU A 140 -11.51 -14.30 23.07
C GLU A 140 -12.36 -15.02 22.02
N GLY A 141 -11.85 -15.09 20.79
CA GLY A 141 -12.52 -15.71 19.66
C GLY A 141 -12.46 -17.23 19.64
N LYS A 142 -11.59 -17.83 20.47
CA LYS A 142 -11.25 -19.27 20.45
C LYS A 142 -10.73 -19.73 19.09
N GLY A 143 -10.08 -18.83 18.36
CA GLY A 143 -9.33 -19.14 17.15
C GLY A 143 -7.96 -19.71 17.51
N LYS A 144 -7.11 -19.89 16.49
CA LYS A 144 -5.73 -20.31 16.68
C LYS A 144 -4.82 -19.56 15.73
N LEU A 145 -3.75 -18.98 16.26
CA LEU A 145 -2.84 -18.11 15.53
C LEU A 145 -1.50 -18.80 15.27
N HIS A 146 -1.07 -18.78 14.01
CA HIS A 146 0.27 -19.17 13.60
C HIS A 146 0.96 -17.99 12.89
N LEU A 147 2.08 -17.55 13.45
CA LEU A 147 2.85 -16.43 12.93
C LEU A 147 4.13 -16.93 12.25
N PHE A 148 4.36 -16.43 11.04
CA PHE A 148 5.54 -16.72 10.24
C PHE A 148 6.25 -15.41 9.86
N PRO A 149 6.99 -14.78 10.79
CA PRO A 149 7.82 -13.63 10.46
C PRO A 149 8.99 -14.04 9.56
N ASN A 150 9.59 -13.07 8.87
CA ASN A 150 10.72 -13.29 7.96
C ASN A 150 10.41 -14.39 6.92
N THR A 151 9.18 -14.38 6.39
CA THR A 151 8.66 -15.43 5.50
C THR A 151 8.11 -14.81 4.23
N VAL A 152 8.69 -15.20 3.10
CA VAL A 152 8.21 -14.84 1.76
C VAL A 152 7.40 -15.97 1.16
N VAL A 153 6.52 -15.65 0.21
CA VAL A 153 5.86 -16.64 -0.64
C VAL A 153 6.69 -16.90 -1.88
N LYS A 154 6.92 -18.17 -2.23
CA LYS A 154 7.78 -18.56 -3.34
C LYS A 154 6.98 -19.02 -4.56
N SER A 155 5.91 -19.79 -4.33
CA SER A 155 5.04 -20.28 -5.37
C SER A 155 3.66 -20.64 -4.81
N LEU A 156 2.69 -20.82 -5.69
CA LEU A 156 1.38 -21.35 -5.34
C LEU A 156 0.97 -22.41 -6.36
N GLU A 157 0.17 -23.37 -5.91
CA GLU A 157 -0.45 -24.36 -6.76
C GLU A 157 -1.95 -24.14 -6.81
N THR A 158 -2.53 -24.49 -7.95
CA THR A 158 -3.98 -24.46 -8.15
C THR A 158 -4.48 -25.86 -8.50
N ASN A 159 -5.79 -26.07 -8.32
CA ASN A 159 -6.46 -27.26 -8.84
C ASN A 159 -6.37 -27.34 -10.38
N PRO A 160 -6.71 -28.49 -11.00
CA PRO A 160 -6.64 -28.64 -12.46
C PRO A 160 -7.45 -27.60 -13.26
N GLU A 161 -8.54 -27.09 -12.69
CA GLU A 161 -9.36 -26.03 -13.28
C GLU A 161 -8.71 -24.63 -13.18
N GLY A 162 -7.68 -24.48 -12.35
CA GLY A 162 -6.96 -23.23 -12.14
C GLY A 162 -7.73 -22.17 -11.35
N ASP A 163 -8.81 -22.56 -10.66
CA ASP A 163 -9.75 -21.65 -10.03
C ASP A 163 -9.75 -21.73 -8.49
N LEU A 164 -8.98 -22.65 -7.90
CA LEU A 164 -8.77 -22.76 -6.46
C LEU A 164 -7.29 -22.92 -6.15
N VAL A 165 -6.77 -22.10 -5.23
CA VAL A 165 -5.43 -22.31 -4.65
C VAL A 165 -5.50 -23.53 -3.74
N THR A 166 -4.65 -24.52 -4.01
CA THR A 166 -4.56 -25.77 -3.25
C THR A 166 -3.41 -25.76 -2.28
N SER A 167 -2.35 -25.01 -2.57
CA SER A 167 -1.17 -24.94 -1.73
C SER A 167 -0.39 -23.64 -1.99
N VAL A 168 0.29 -23.12 -0.96
CA VAL A 168 1.22 -21.98 -1.09
C VAL A 168 2.54 -22.38 -0.45
N ARG A 169 3.62 -22.25 -1.22
CA ARG A 169 4.97 -22.53 -0.76
C ARG A 169 5.61 -21.25 -0.24
N GLY A 170 6.24 -21.32 0.93
CA GLY A 170 6.92 -20.19 1.56
C GLY A 170 8.35 -20.51 1.96
N ILE A 171 9.17 -19.48 2.08
CA ILE A 171 10.55 -19.55 2.56
C ILE A 171 10.64 -18.70 3.81
N GLN A 172 10.78 -19.35 4.97
CA GLN A 172 11.10 -18.67 6.21
C GLN A 172 12.62 -18.63 6.38
N HIS A 173 13.15 -17.51 6.83
CA HIS A 173 14.59 -17.36 7.06
C HIS A 173 14.93 -16.83 8.45
N GLN A 174 16.10 -17.22 8.92
CA GLN A 174 16.71 -16.75 10.17
C GLN A 174 18.23 -16.56 9.94
N PRO A 175 18.94 -15.85 10.82
CA PRO A 175 20.39 -15.69 10.69
C PRO A 175 21.10 -17.05 10.63
N ALA A 176 22.00 -17.21 9.67
CA ALA A 176 22.88 -18.37 9.60
C ALA A 176 23.82 -18.41 10.83
N PRO A 177 24.36 -19.57 11.21
CA PRO A 177 25.33 -19.66 12.31
C PRO A 177 26.53 -18.72 12.10
N GLY A 178 26.73 -17.79 13.05
CA GLY A 178 27.81 -16.80 12.99
C GLY A 178 27.52 -15.56 12.13
N ALA A 179 26.39 -15.52 11.43
CA ALA A 179 25.94 -14.33 10.71
C ALA A 179 25.44 -13.25 11.69
N PRO A 180 25.47 -11.97 11.30
CA PRO A 180 24.82 -10.90 12.06
C PRO A 180 23.31 -11.13 12.23
N PRO A 181 22.68 -10.55 13.26
CA PRO A 181 21.23 -10.60 13.44
C PRO A 181 20.45 -10.11 12.20
N LEU A 182 19.17 -10.50 12.10
CA LEU A 182 18.26 -9.90 11.13
C LEU A 182 18.22 -8.38 11.31
N ASN A 183 17.96 -7.66 10.22
CA ASN A 183 17.95 -6.19 10.19
C ASN A 183 19.32 -5.52 10.41
N THR A 184 20.42 -6.27 10.30
CA THR A 184 21.76 -5.68 10.18
C THR A 184 21.95 -5.01 8.81
N TYR A 185 21.52 -5.68 7.75
CA TYR A 185 21.62 -5.21 6.37
C TYR A 185 20.29 -4.61 5.91
N PRO A 186 20.30 -3.58 5.05
CA PRO A 186 19.10 -3.05 4.46
C PRO A 186 18.47 -4.03 3.45
N LEU A 187 17.19 -3.83 3.14
CA LEU A 187 16.41 -4.75 2.32
C LEU A 187 16.98 -4.91 0.91
N SER A 188 17.55 -3.86 0.32
CA SER A 188 18.22 -3.95 -0.99
C SER A 188 19.31 -5.03 -1.04
N GLN A 189 19.94 -5.36 0.10
CA GLN A 189 21.02 -6.36 0.19
C GLN A 189 20.52 -7.76 0.53
N THR A 190 19.31 -7.89 1.07
CA THR A 190 18.79 -9.17 1.59
C THR A 190 17.63 -9.71 0.77
N LEU A 191 16.91 -8.87 0.02
CA LEU A 191 15.68 -9.27 -0.67
C LEU A 191 15.88 -10.50 -1.57
N ALA A 192 16.87 -10.48 -2.46
CA ALA A 192 17.12 -11.61 -3.36
C ALA A 192 17.37 -12.92 -2.60
N ASP A 193 18.20 -12.87 -1.56
CA ASP A 193 18.52 -14.00 -0.69
C ASP A 193 17.26 -14.51 0.03
N SER A 194 16.36 -13.62 0.48
CA SER A 194 15.09 -14.04 1.10
C SER A 194 14.21 -14.91 0.19
N TYR A 195 14.35 -14.82 -1.14
CA TYR A 195 13.62 -15.61 -2.14
C TYR A 195 14.37 -16.84 -2.67
N THR A 196 15.59 -17.12 -2.19
CA THR A 196 16.30 -18.37 -2.51
C THR A 196 16.00 -19.46 -1.48
N GLU A 197 15.83 -20.69 -1.96
CA GLU A 197 15.53 -21.85 -1.12
C GLU A 197 16.76 -22.46 -0.45
N GLU A 198 17.93 -22.20 -1.03
CA GLU A 198 19.21 -22.62 -0.48
C GLU A 198 19.61 -21.72 0.68
N ASP A 199 20.28 -22.35 1.66
CA ASP A 199 20.95 -21.63 2.72
C ASP A 199 22.09 -20.76 2.14
N SER A 200 22.34 -19.62 2.78
CA SER A 200 23.39 -18.68 2.41
C SER A 200 24.28 -18.36 3.61
N ASP A 201 25.38 -17.65 3.37
CA ASP A 201 26.22 -17.10 4.45
C ASP A 201 25.45 -16.15 5.38
N ARG A 202 24.30 -15.63 4.95
CA ARG A 202 23.44 -14.76 5.77
C ARG A 202 22.33 -15.52 6.46
N PHE A 203 21.69 -16.48 5.76
CA PHE A 203 20.42 -17.03 6.18
C PHE A 203 20.37 -18.55 6.12
N THR A 204 19.89 -19.17 7.19
CA THR A 204 19.34 -20.53 7.15
C THR A 204 17.87 -20.47 6.76
N LYS A 205 17.44 -21.37 5.87
CA LYS A 205 16.08 -21.41 5.32
C LYS A 205 15.29 -22.60 5.83
N THR A 206 14.00 -22.37 6.04
CA THR A 206 12.99 -23.41 6.26
C THR A 206 11.94 -23.30 5.18
N ILE A 207 11.77 -24.37 4.42
CA ILE A 207 10.78 -24.47 3.35
C ILE A 207 9.43 -24.91 3.92
N LEU A 208 8.44 -24.04 3.75
CA LEU A 208 7.08 -24.22 4.26
C LEU A 208 6.13 -24.56 3.11
N GLN A 209 5.18 -25.45 3.39
CA GLN A 209 4.01 -25.67 2.53
C GLN A 209 2.74 -25.39 3.31
N PHE A 210 2.06 -24.29 2.99
CA PHE A 210 0.73 -23.98 3.48
C PHE A 210 -0.31 -24.71 2.62
N GLN A 211 -1.32 -25.29 3.26
CA GLN A 211 -2.38 -26.05 2.60
C GLN A 211 -3.68 -26.03 3.43
N PRO A 212 -4.84 -26.39 2.84
CA PRO A 212 -6.08 -26.47 3.59
C PRO A 212 -6.03 -27.52 4.71
N PRO A 213 -6.91 -27.42 5.73
CA PRO A 213 -7.13 -28.49 6.69
C PRO A 213 -7.71 -29.73 6.00
N ALA A 214 -7.80 -30.86 6.72
CA ALA A 214 -8.33 -32.12 6.19
C ALA A 214 -9.79 -32.01 5.65
N THR A 215 -10.54 -30.97 6.03
CA THR A 215 -11.87 -30.67 5.47
C THR A 215 -11.80 -30.17 4.02
N GLY A 216 -10.63 -29.74 3.54
CA GLY A 216 -10.37 -29.32 2.17
C GLY A 216 -10.76 -27.87 1.84
N GLN A 217 -11.49 -27.18 2.72
CA GLN A 217 -11.90 -25.79 2.50
C GLN A 217 -11.00 -24.82 3.27
N TRP A 218 -10.50 -23.81 2.57
CA TRP A 218 -9.71 -22.73 3.14
C TRP A 218 -9.83 -21.47 2.26
N ILE A 219 -9.42 -20.33 2.81
CA ILE A 219 -9.35 -19.06 2.09
C ILE A 219 -7.91 -18.54 2.14
N VAL A 220 -7.39 -18.13 0.99
CA VAL A 220 -6.12 -17.40 0.91
C VAL A 220 -6.43 -15.91 0.82
N VAL A 221 -5.68 -15.09 1.55
CA VAL A 221 -5.83 -13.64 1.56
C VAL A 221 -4.52 -12.98 1.14
N GLU A 222 -4.57 -12.25 0.03
CA GLU A 222 -3.53 -11.34 -0.44
C GLU A 222 -3.62 -10.03 0.37
N ALA A 223 -2.66 -9.83 1.27
CA ALA A 223 -2.54 -8.67 2.15
C ALA A 223 -1.13 -8.05 2.12
N THR A 224 -0.30 -8.42 1.14
CA THR A 224 1.04 -7.85 0.94
C THR A 224 0.92 -6.40 0.49
N GLU A 225 1.99 -5.65 0.73
CA GLU A 225 2.09 -4.23 0.39
C GLU A 225 2.21 -3.99 -1.13
N THR A 226 2.49 -5.05 -1.90
CA THR A 226 2.86 -5.00 -3.33
C THR A 226 2.03 -5.91 -4.23
N GLY A 227 1.07 -6.67 -3.67
CA GLY A 227 0.18 -7.56 -4.40
C GLY A 227 0.90 -8.78 -4.98
N GLU A 228 1.72 -9.45 -4.19
CA GLU A 228 2.58 -10.55 -4.65
C GLU A 228 1.82 -11.74 -5.23
N LEU A 229 0.77 -12.22 -4.56
CA LEU A 229 -0.08 -13.32 -5.05
C LEU A 229 -0.79 -12.97 -6.35
N LEU A 230 -1.05 -11.67 -6.62
CA LEU A 230 -1.61 -11.26 -7.92
C LEU A 230 -0.60 -11.53 -9.05
N ALA A 231 0.68 -11.22 -8.82
CA ALA A 231 1.73 -11.47 -9.79
C ALA A 231 2.08 -12.96 -9.89
N LEU A 232 2.21 -13.65 -8.76
CA LEU A 232 2.49 -15.10 -8.68
C LEU A 232 1.44 -15.94 -9.39
N ALA A 233 0.15 -15.60 -9.27
CA ALA A 233 -0.93 -16.27 -9.98
C ALA A 233 -1.19 -15.70 -11.40
N ASP A 234 -0.31 -14.81 -11.88
CA ASP A 234 -0.42 -14.06 -13.14
C ASP A 234 -1.83 -13.47 -13.37
N LEU A 235 -2.47 -13.01 -12.29
CA LEU A 235 -3.83 -12.47 -12.33
C LEU A 235 -3.83 -11.09 -13.00
N PRO A 236 -4.93 -10.71 -13.68
CA PRO A 236 -5.03 -9.35 -14.23
C PRO A 236 -4.97 -8.29 -13.12
N TYR A 237 -4.00 -7.38 -13.23
CA TYR A 237 -3.83 -6.22 -12.35
C TYR A 237 -3.44 -4.97 -13.15
N ARG A 238 -3.57 -3.81 -12.51
CA ARG A 238 -3.08 -2.52 -13.00
C ARG A 238 -1.93 -2.04 -12.11
N LEU A 239 -1.07 -1.22 -12.68
CA LEU A 239 0.06 -0.58 -12.00
C LEU A 239 0.27 0.80 -12.63
N GLY A 240 0.76 1.78 -11.86
CA GLY A 240 1.05 3.12 -12.33
C GLY A 240 -0.20 3.89 -12.75
N ILE A 241 -0.07 4.81 -13.70
CA ILE A 241 -1.14 5.73 -14.11
C ILE A 241 -2.14 5.02 -15.04
N ASP A 242 -3.42 5.12 -14.71
CA ASP A 242 -4.52 4.68 -15.56
C ASP A 242 -4.79 5.68 -16.70
N PRO A 243 -5.21 5.24 -17.91
CA PRO A 243 -5.45 6.15 -19.04
C PRO A 243 -6.61 7.11 -18.77
N ARG A 244 -6.43 8.36 -19.23
CA ARG A 244 -7.47 9.40 -19.18
C ARG A 244 -8.71 8.94 -19.91
N SER A 245 -9.83 9.02 -19.21
CA SER A 245 -11.13 8.58 -19.71
C SER A 245 -12.24 9.26 -18.93
N HIS A 246 -13.50 9.00 -19.27
CA HIS A 246 -14.64 9.43 -18.45
C HIS A 246 -14.68 8.81 -17.04
N LEU A 247 -13.85 7.81 -16.74
CA LEU A 247 -13.71 7.19 -15.42
C LEU A 247 -12.60 7.84 -14.58
N GLU A 248 -11.49 8.18 -15.24
CA GLU A 248 -10.30 8.86 -14.70
C GLU A 248 -10.06 10.19 -15.44
N PRO A 249 -11.01 11.14 -15.36
CA PRO A 249 -10.97 12.36 -16.16
C PRO A 249 -9.78 13.27 -15.84
N SER A 250 -9.21 13.16 -14.63
CA SER A 250 -8.05 13.93 -14.21
C SER A 250 -6.71 13.23 -14.44
N SER A 251 -6.68 12.07 -15.09
CA SER A 251 -5.42 11.36 -15.34
C SER A 251 -4.42 12.21 -16.14
N SER A 252 -3.16 12.15 -15.72
CA SER A 252 -2.03 12.83 -16.34
C SER A 252 -1.65 12.23 -17.71
N SER A 253 -2.10 11.01 -18.02
CA SER A 253 -1.71 10.29 -19.24
C SER A 253 -2.92 9.85 -20.07
N GLU A 254 -2.83 9.97 -21.40
CA GLU A 254 -3.86 9.44 -22.33
C GLU A 254 -3.78 7.92 -22.48
N GLN A 255 -2.63 7.33 -22.16
CA GLN A 255 -2.36 5.90 -22.20
C GLN A 255 -2.01 5.38 -20.79
N ALA A 256 -2.07 4.07 -20.58
CA ALA A 256 -1.58 3.52 -19.32
C ALA A 256 -0.06 3.74 -19.21
N ASP A 257 0.42 4.18 -18.05
CA ASP A 257 1.86 4.29 -17.75
C ASP A 257 2.17 3.45 -16.52
N PRO A 258 2.60 2.19 -16.69
CA PRO A 258 2.79 1.27 -15.57
C PRO A 258 4.07 1.53 -14.76
N TYR A 259 4.89 2.51 -15.15
CA TYR A 259 6.16 2.81 -14.51
C TYR A 259 6.05 3.95 -13.49
N CYS A 260 5.07 4.84 -13.65
CA CYS A 260 4.82 5.96 -12.74
C CYS A 260 3.95 5.52 -11.56
N THR A 261 4.54 4.80 -10.61
CA THR A 261 3.92 4.53 -9.31
C THR A 261 4.16 5.70 -8.35
N GLN A 262 3.28 5.92 -7.39
CA GLN A 262 3.51 6.90 -6.32
C GLN A 262 4.79 6.58 -5.54
N ALA A 263 5.53 7.63 -5.16
CA ALA A 263 6.79 7.50 -4.43
C ALA A 263 6.71 6.56 -3.22
N SER A 264 7.77 5.78 -3.04
CA SER A 264 8.04 5.01 -1.83
C SER A 264 8.99 5.78 -0.91
N THR A 265 8.97 5.52 0.39
CA THR A 265 9.84 6.25 1.33
C THR A 265 10.46 5.33 2.36
N TYR A 266 11.78 5.23 2.39
CA TYR A 266 12.44 4.70 3.58
C TYR A 266 12.40 5.74 4.67
N THR A 267 11.76 5.40 5.78
CA THR A 267 11.69 6.29 6.93
C THR A 267 12.91 6.07 7.84
N PHE A 268 13.26 7.08 8.62
CA PHE A 268 14.29 7.00 9.64
C PHE A 268 13.91 7.87 10.83
N ALA A 269 14.54 7.64 11.98
CA ALA A 269 14.32 8.43 13.18
C ALA A 269 15.52 9.34 13.50
N MET A 270 15.24 10.52 14.00
CA MET A 270 16.23 11.48 14.48
C MET A 270 15.82 12.07 15.83
N GLU A 271 16.79 12.29 16.70
CA GLU A 271 16.62 12.83 18.04
C GLU A 271 17.17 14.25 18.13
N ALA A 272 16.44 15.17 18.77
CA ALA A 272 16.94 16.52 19.03
C ALA A 272 17.94 16.51 20.20
N THR A 273 19.12 17.11 20.03
CA THR A 273 20.19 17.07 21.03
C THR A 273 20.56 18.45 21.56
N ALA A 274 21.02 18.52 22.81
CA ALA A 274 21.48 19.76 23.42
C ALA A 274 22.75 20.31 22.74
N THR A 275 23.66 19.41 22.35
CA THR A 275 24.89 19.73 21.64
C THR A 275 24.92 19.02 20.28
N PRO A 276 25.52 19.66 19.25
CA PRO A 276 25.57 19.08 17.91
C PRO A 276 26.50 17.85 17.87
N PRO A 277 26.02 16.68 17.42
CA PRO A 277 26.89 15.54 17.19
C PRO A 277 27.77 15.76 15.95
N VAL A 278 28.85 14.98 15.84
CA VAL A 278 29.66 14.95 14.62
C VAL A 278 28.98 14.04 13.59
N HIS A 279 28.73 14.58 12.39
CA HIS A 279 28.17 13.85 11.26
C HIS A 279 29.18 13.83 10.12
N GLN A 280 29.43 12.64 9.58
CA GLN A 280 30.24 12.47 8.38
C GLN A 280 29.31 12.32 7.17
N PRO A 281 29.59 12.98 6.04
CA PRO A 281 28.82 12.79 4.82
C PRO A 281 28.94 11.34 4.35
N PRO A 282 27.83 10.67 4.03
CA PRO A 282 27.88 9.42 3.28
C PRO A 282 28.60 9.62 1.94
N ALA A 283 29.31 8.61 1.45
CA ALA A 283 30.07 8.70 0.20
C ALA A 283 29.21 9.06 -1.03
N PHE A 284 27.96 8.59 -1.05
CA PHE A 284 26.97 8.88 -2.11
C PHE A 284 26.32 10.27 -1.98
N TYR A 285 26.51 11.01 -0.89
CA TYR A 285 25.78 12.26 -0.62
C TYR A 285 25.85 13.30 -1.77
N PRO A 286 27.01 13.53 -2.42
CA PRO A 286 27.10 14.49 -3.53
C PRO A 286 26.16 14.18 -4.71
N GLU A 287 25.77 12.92 -4.90
CA GLU A 287 24.86 12.51 -5.98
C GLU A 287 23.41 12.92 -5.71
N TYR A 288 23.02 12.99 -4.43
CA TYR A 288 21.65 13.32 -4.02
C TYR A 288 21.49 14.76 -3.53
N GLU A 289 22.57 15.43 -3.14
CA GLU A 289 22.54 16.82 -2.63
C GLU A 289 21.71 17.78 -3.51
N PRO A 290 21.78 17.75 -4.85
CA PRO A 290 20.99 18.65 -5.70
C PRO A 290 19.47 18.46 -5.64
N PHE A 291 18.97 17.38 -5.02
CA PHE A 291 17.56 17.03 -4.98
C PHE A 291 16.83 17.59 -3.75
N TYR A 292 17.49 17.66 -2.59
CA TYR A 292 16.80 17.91 -1.33
C TYR A 292 16.20 19.31 -1.21
N SER A 293 15.05 19.39 -0.55
CA SER A 293 14.29 20.60 -0.35
C SER A 293 13.33 20.52 0.82
N PHE A 294 13.08 21.66 1.45
CA PHE A 294 11.94 21.84 2.35
C PHE A 294 10.59 21.97 1.63
N ASP A 295 10.56 21.86 0.30
CA ASP A 295 9.44 22.03 -0.64
C ASP A 295 8.81 23.42 -0.68
N LYS A 296 8.61 24.07 0.47
CA LYS A 296 7.90 25.34 0.58
C LYS A 296 8.67 26.33 1.46
N PRO A 297 8.66 27.63 1.13
CA PRO A 297 9.34 28.66 1.93
C PRO A 297 8.94 28.68 3.42
N ARG A 298 7.71 28.28 3.77
CA ARG A 298 7.26 28.22 5.17
C ARG A 298 8.09 27.24 5.99
N TYR A 299 8.45 26.08 5.43
CA TYR A 299 9.20 25.05 6.13
C TYR A 299 10.69 25.39 6.19
N ALA A 300 11.22 26.07 5.16
CA ALA A 300 12.56 26.65 5.21
C ALA A 300 12.71 27.75 6.29
N LYS A 301 11.69 28.59 6.48
CA LYS A 301 11.66 29.62 7.54
C LYS A 301 11.52 29.05 8.95
N THR A 302 10.93 27.87 9.08
CA THR A 302 10.67 27.23 10.38
C THR A 302 10.88 25.74 10.24
N SER A 303 12.14 25.32 10.12
CA SER A 303 12.54 23.91 9.94
C SER A 303 12.04 22.99 11.05
N ASN A 304 11.79 23.53 12.24
CA ASN A 304 11.15 22.80 13.34
C ASN A 304 9.78 22.21 12.98
N LEU A 305 9.07 22.78 12.00
CA LEU A 305 7.83 22.19 11.47
C LEU A 305 8.09 20.87 10.74
N VAL A 306 9.25 20.68 10.14
CA VAL A 306 9.62 19.40 9.49
C VAL A 306 9.86 18.31 10.52
N PHE A 307 10.48 18.65 11.65
CA PHE A 307 10.68 17.71 12.76
C PHE A 307 9.38 17.38 13.49
N SER A 308 8.59 18.40 13.82
CA SER A 308 7.30 18.21 14.52
C SER A 308 6.22 17.60 13.63
N TYR A 309 6.43 17.50 12.31
CA TYR A 309 5.48 16.89 11.38
C TYR A 309 5.09 15.49 11.83
N ARG A 310 6.10 14.66 12.13
CA ARG A 310 5.95 13.31 12.68
C ARG A 310 6.87 13.10 13.88
N ARG A 311 6.70 13.94 14.89
CA ARG A 311 7.27 13.69 16.22
C ARG A 311 6.62 12.46 16.82
N ILE A 312 7.37 11.37 16.90
CA ILE A 312 6.90 10.05 17.37
C ILE A 312 7.11 9.85 18.86
N PHE A 313 7.95 10.68 19.48
CA PHE A 313 8.14 10.72 20.92
C PHE A 313 8.46 12.15 21.35
N SER A 314 7.85 12.58 22.45
CA SER A 314 8.16 13.87 23.05
C SER A 314 8.44 13.76 24.53
N VAL A 315 9.55 14.34 24.99
CA VAL A 315 9.96 14.26 26.40
C VAL A 315 8.97 14.95 27.33
N LYS A 316 8.39 16.07 26.88
CA LYS A 316 7.35 16.83 27.59
C LYS A 316 6.37 17.42 26.58
N PRO A 317 5.11 17.68 26.96
CA PRO A 317 4.15 18.28 26.05
C PRO A 317 4.66 19.59 25.43
N GLY A 318 4.55 19.70 24.11
CA GLY A 318 4.82 20.96 23.41
C GLY A 318 3.73 22.00 23.68
N THR A 319 4.10 23.27 23.75
CA THR A 319 3.13 24.39 23.86
C THR A 319 2.77 24.98 22.49
N ALA A 320 3.56 24.68 21.46
CA ALA A 320 3.33 25.05 20.06
C ALA A 320 3.89 23.99 19.11
N ASP A 321 3.30 23.87 17.91
CA ASP A 321 3.72 22.86 16.91
C ASP A 321 5.22 22.94 16.58
N ALA A 322 5.81 24.14 16.52
CA ALA A 322 7.22 24.34 16.18
C ALA A 322 8.20 24.22 17.37
N GLU A 323 7.73 23.97 18.60
CA GLU A 323 8.60 23.82 19.77
C GLU A 323 9.23 22.42 19.77
N VAL A 324 10.56 22.32 19.70
CA VAL A 324 11.31 21.05 19.74
C VAL A 324 12.14 21.00 21.02
N ASN A 325 11.96 19.95 21.82
CA ASN A 325 12.70 19.73 23.05
C ASN A 325 13.89 18.80 22.83
N VAL A 326 14.95 19.00 23.59
CA VAL A 326 16.05 18.02 23.66
C VAL A 326 15.49 16.67 24.12
N GLY A 327 15.82 15.61 23.38
CA GLY A 327 15.33 14.24 23.58
C GLY A 327 14.01 13.93 22.85
N ASP A 328 13.36 14.90 22.21
CA ASP A 328 12.26 14.59 21.29
C ASP A 328 12.79 13.73 20.13
N ILE A 329 11.96 12.82 19.62
CA ILE A 329 12.29 11.97 18.48
C ILE A 329 11.27 12.20 17.37
N SER A 330 11.79 12.43 16.17
CA SER A 330 11.01 12.58 14.94
C SER A 330 11.33 11.47 13.95
N MET A 331 10.29 10.94 13.31
CA MET A 331 10.44 10.11 12.13
C MET A 331 10.28 10.97 10.86
N GLN A 332 11.05 10.68 9.83
CA GLN A 332 11.09 11.47 8.59
C GLN A 332 10.48 10.74 7.39
N ASN A 333 9.47 11.38 6.78
CA ASN A 333 8.91 11.05 5.46
C ASN A 333 8.48 12.34 4.72
N TRP A 334 9.43 13.00 4.08
CA TRP A 334 9.24 14.34 3.52
C TRP A 334 9.31 14.34 1.98
N GLY A 335 8.38 15.05 1.32
CA GLY A 335 8.21 15.04 -0.13
C GLY A 335 9.44 15.52 -0.92
N GLY A 336 10.02 16.64 -0.54
CA GLY A 336 11.30 17.15 -1.06
C GLY A 336 12.51 16.54 -0.39
N GLY A 337 12.32 15.55 0.49
CA GLY A 337 13.37 14.91 1.25
C GLY A 337 13.62 13.48 0.77
N ASN A 338 12.97 12.53 1.42
CA ASN A 338 13.20 11.10 1.25
C ASN A 338 12.06 10.33 0.54
N ASP A 339 11.10 11.03 -0.07
CA ASP A 339 10.19 10.41 -1.03
C ASP A 339 10.96 10.04 -2.32
N TYR A 340 11.21 8.73 -2.50
CA TYR A 340 11.85 8.18 -3.68
C TYR A 340 10.79 7.89 -4.74
N GLY A 341 10.69 8.76 -5.76
CA GLY A 341 9.63 8.76 -6.77
C GLY A 341 10.07 8.33 -8.17
N PRO A 342 10.48 7.07 -8.40
CA PRO A 342 10.78 6.61 -9.74
C PRO A 342 9.55 6.67 -10.65
N GLY A 343 9.77 6.93 -11.93
CA GLY A 343 8.68 7.13 -12.89
C GLY A 343 8.98 6.63 -14.30
N THR A 344 10.05 5.86 -14.46
CA THR A 344 10.49 5.33 -15.75
C THR A 344 10.71 3.82 -15.68
N ALA A 345 10.78 3.15 -16.84
CA ALA A 345 11.08 1.72 -16.91
C ALA A 345 12.48 1.34 -16.37
N GLN A 346 13.37 2.32 -16.16
CA GLN A 346 14.72 2.10 -15.66
C GLN A 346 14.76 1.98 -14.14
N ASP A 347 13.86 2.67 -13.43
CA ASP A 347 13.92 2.87 -11.98
C ASP A 347 12.64 2.56 -11.23
N ASN A 348 11.53 2.20 -11.90
CA ASN A 348 10.29 1.81 -11.23
C ASN A 348 10.54 0.73 -10.17
N LEU A 349 10.05 0.96 -8.94
CA LEU A 349 10.28 0.08 -7.80
C LEU A 349 9.51 -1.25 -7.96
N ILE A 350 8.21 -1.17 -8.25
CA ILE A 350 7.37 -2.36 -8.47
C ILE A 350 7.50 -2.76 -9.93
N LEU A 351 7.98 -3.99 -10.19
CA LEU A 351 8.14 -4.47 -11.55
C LEU A 351 6.78 -4.70 -12.22
N THR A 352 6.67 -4.18 -13.44
CA THR A 352 5.53 -4.42 -14.34
C THR A 352 5.46 -5.89 -14.74
N ARG A 353 4.30 -6.35 -15.23
CA ARG A 353 4.15 -7.75 -15.69
C ARG A 353 5.18 -8.10 -16.77
N ASP A 354 5.42 -7.19 -17.71
CA ASP A 354 6.36 -7.39 -18.81
C ASP A 354 7.82 -7.50 -18.30
N GLN A 355 8.18 -6.69 -17.29
CA GLN A 355 9.48 -6.81 -16.62
C GLN A 355 9.59 -8.14 -15.85
N LEU A 356 8.56 -8.54 -15.12
CA LEU A 356 8.54 -9.83 -14.43
C LEU A 356 8.71 -11.00 -15.40
N GLN A 357 8.08 -10.92 -16.58
CA GLN A 357 8.21 -11.93 -17.62
C GLN A 357 9.62 -11.94 -18.22
N ALA A 358 10.19 -10.77 -18.52
CA ALA A 358 11.53 -10.63 -19.07
C ALA A 358 12.61 -11.11 -18.10
N ASP A 359 12.41 -10.85 -16.80
CA ASP A 359 13.34 -11.22 -15.72
C ASP A 359 13.15 -12.68 -15.24
N GLY A 360 12.18 -13.42 -15.80
CA GLY A 360 11.87 -14.81 -15.42
C GLY A 360 11.14 -14.97 -14.09
N GLN A 361 10.72 -13.88 -13.46
CA GLN A 361 10.06 -13.88 -12.15
C GLN A 361 8.62 -14.41 -12.19
N LEU A 362 7.99 -14.50 -13.36
CA LEU A 362 6.71 -15.21 -13.50
C LEU A 362 6.86 -16.73 -13.39
N GLN A 363 8.07 -17.26 -13.55
CA GLN A 363 8.38 -18.69 -13.42
C GLN A 363 9.09 -19.00 -12.10
N ASP A 364 10.02 -18.14 -11.68
CA ASP A 364 10.74 -18.25 -10.43
C ASP A 364 10.68 -16.94 -9.67
N TRP A 365 9.69 -16.81 -8.79
CA TRP A 365 9.39 -15.54 -8.11
C TRP A 365 10.52 -15.07 -7.20
N GLN A 366 10.85 -13.78 -7.30
CA GLN A 366 11.91 -13.11 -6.53
C GLN A 366 11.42 -11.83 -5.84
N GLY A 367 10.11 -11.74 -5.54
CA GLY A 367 9.49 -10.61 -4.84
C GLY A 367 9.03 -9.46 -5.73
N GLY A 368 9.40 -9.44 -7.02
CA GLY A 368 8.88 -8.50 -8.00
C GLY A 368 9.18 -7.02 -7.71
N LEU A 369 10.30 -6.74 -7.02
CA LEU A 369 10.80 -5.40 -6.73
C LEU A 369 12.17 -5.19 -7.37
N ARG A 370 12.45 -3.94 -7.78
CA ARG A 370 13.76 -3.52 -8.29
C ARG A 370 14.71 -3.21 -7.14
N ILE A 371 15.76 -4.03 -6.99
CA ILE A 371 16.77 -3.86 -5.93
C ILE A 371 17.48 -2.50 -5.99
N ALA A 372 17.84 -2.03 -7.18
CA ALA A 372 18.51 -0.73 -7.34
C ALA A 372 17.64 0.45 -6.85
N SER A 373 16.32 0.36 -7.00
CA SER A 373 15.38 1.39 -6.51
C SER A 373 15.23 1.35 -4.99
N LEU A 374 15.29 0.15 -4.38
CA LEU A 374 15.36 0.02 -2.93
C LEU A 374 16.63 0.69 -2.39
N GLN A 375 17.77 0.38 -2.98
CA GLN A 375 19.05 1.01 -2.61
C GLN A 375 18.99 2.54 -2.77
N GLY A 376 18.46 3.04 -3.90
CA GLY A 376 18.31 4.47 -4.13
C GLY A 376 17.42 5.16 -3.08
N GLY A 377 16.33 4.51 -2.65
CA GLY A 377 15.50 5.02 -1.56
C GLY A 377 16.19 5.01 -0.19
N GLU A 378 17.03 4.00 0.08
CA GLU A 378 17.83 3.90 1.31
C GLU A 378 18.89 5.00 1.40
N GLU A 379 19.60 5.23 0.30
CA GLU A 379 20.62 6.29 0.17
C GLU A 379 19.98 7.68 0.24
N LEU A 380 18.86 7.91 -0.46
CA LEU A 380 18.13 9.17 -0.42
C LEU A 380 17.69 9.53 1.01
N ALA A 381 17.21 8.55 1.79
CA ALA A 381 16.80 8.77 3.17
C ALA A 381 17.97 9.16 4.08
N GLN A 382 19.10 8.45 4.00
CA GLN A 382 20.29 8.75 4.78
C GLN A 382 20.91 10.10 4.37
N GLY A 383 20.94 10.40 3.08
CA GLY A 383 21.43 11.68 2.57
C GLY A 383 20.53 12.85 2.97
N TYR A 384 19.21 12.66 3.06
CA TYR A 384 18.28 13.69 3.54
C TYR A 384 18.57 14.08 5.00
N PHE A 385 18.87 13.11 5.87
CA PHE A 385 19.33 13.42 7.23
C PHE A 385 20.59 14.30 7.20
N TYR A 386 21.59 13.93 6.40
CA TYR A 386 22.82 14.71 6.31
C TYR A 386 22.58 16.13 5.77
N TRP A 387 21.72 16.27 4.76
CA TRP A 387 21.28 17.55 4.23
C TRP A 387 20.59 18.44 5.28
N LEU A 388 19.76 17.85 6.16
CA LEU A 388 19.14 18.60 7.26
C LEU A 388 20.22 19.18 8.19
N VAL A 389 21.19 18.37 8.63
CA VAL A 389 22.16 18.76 9.67
C VAL A 389 23.32 19.60 9.17
N ALA A 390 23.73 19.46 7.91
CA ALA A 390 24.92 20.09 7.36
C ALA A 390 24.69 20.82 6.02
N GLY A 391 23.68 20.44 5.24
CA GLY A 391 23.40 21.01 3.92
C GLY A 391 22.98 22.49 3.97
N THR A 392 23.41 23.25 2.96
CA THR A 392 23.21 24.71 2.82
C THR A 392 22.46 25.12 1.55
N THR A 393 22.10 24.16 0.71
CA THR A 393 21.36 24.35 -0.54
C THR A 393 19.92 23.84 -0.40
N ASP A 394 19.00 24.32 -1.23
CA ASP A 394 17.64 23.80 -1.33
C ASP A 394 17.21 23.87 -2.80
N SER A 395 16.78 22.74 -3.37
CA SER A 395 16.54 22.60 -4.81
C SER A 395 15.28 23.33 -5.30
N LYS A 396 14.33 23.62 -4.41
CA LYS A 396 13.04 24.26 -4.76
C LYS A 396 12.81 25.60 -4.07
N VAL A 397 13.53 25.89 -2.98
CA VAL A 397 13.34 27.10 -2.17
C VAL A 397 14.60 27.97 -2.21
N ALA A 398 14.56 29.02 -3.03
CA ALA A 398 15.68 29.97 -3.12
C ALA A 398 15.80 30.91 -1.90
N ALA A 399 14.70 31.17 -1.16
CA ALA A 399 14.68 32.08 -0.02
C ALA A 399 13.68 31.65 1.07
N PRO A 400 14.07 31.67 2.37
CA PRO A 400 15.41 32.01 2.87
C PRO A 400 16.46 30.92 2.52
N PRO A 401 17.76 31.26 2.48
CA PRO A 401 18.81 30.25 2.30
C PRO A 401 18.72 29.17 3.37
N LYS A 402 18.84 27.90 2.97
CA LYS A 402 18.85 26.74 3.86
C LYS A 402 19.95 26.90 4.90
N GLN A 403 19.56 26.88 6.17
CA GLN A 403 20.50 26.84 7.30
C GLN A 403 20.71 25.38 7.75
N PRO A 404 21.94 24.98 8.13
CA PRO A 404 22.19 23.69 8.78
C PRO A 404 21.41 23.56 10.10
N TRP A 405 20.98 22.34 10.43
CA TRP A 405 20.34 22.03 11.70
C TRP A 405 21.17 21.01 12.50
N PRO A 406 22.28 21.43 13.12
CA PRO A 406 23.30 20.51 13.62
C PRO A 406 22.92 19.78 14.91
N ASN A 407 21.86 20.23 15.61
CA ASN A 407 21.38 19.67 16.87
C ASN A 407 20.44 18.47 16.69
N LEU A 408 20.74 17.59 15.74
CA LEU A 408 19.97 16.38 15.46
C LEU A 408 20.90 15.17 15.41
N LYS A 409 20.46 14.05 15.97
CA LYS A 409 21.19 12.77 15.93
C LYS A 409 20.41 11.75 15.13
N TYR A 410 21.04 11.13 14.14
CA TYR A 410 20.48 9.98 13.43
C TYR A 410 20.44 8.76 14.37
N LEU A 411 19.26 8.15 14.51
CA LEU A 411 19.09 6.98 15.37
C LEU A 411 19.25 5.69 14.55
N LYS A 412 20.15 4.82 15.01
CA LYS A 412 20.46 3.54 14.39
C LYS A 412 20.86 2.51 15.44
N GLY A 413 20.86 1.24 15.06
CA GLY A 413 21.07 0.12 15.97
C GLY A 413 19.78 -0.67 16.17
N LEU A 414 19.90 -1.93 16.57
CA LEU A 414 18.73 -2.81 16.73
C LEU A 414 17.76 -2.32 17.82
N ASP A 415 18.24 -1.51 18.77
CA ASP A 415 17.43 -0.87 19.81
C ASP A 415 16.89 0.52 19.40
N SER A 416 17.16 0.97 18.16
CA SER A 416 16.62 2.24 17.65
C SER A 416 15.12 2.14 17.36
N PRO A 417 14.40 3.28 17.23
CA PRO A 417 12.97 3.27 16.92
C PRO A 417 12.55 2.47 15.68
N MET A 418 13.47 2.31 14.70
CA MET A 418 13.22 1.52 13.48
C MET A 418 13.56 0.04 13.63
N GLY A 419 14.28 -0.35 14.70
CA GLY A 419 14.65 -1.74 14.95
C GLY A 419 15.65 -2.31 13.93
N THR A 420 16.52 -1.46 13.36
CA THR A 420 17.50 -1.85 12.33
C THR A 420 18.89 -1.27 12.62
N ALA A 421 19.95 -2.01 12.31
CA ALA A 421 21.31 -1.55 12.54
C ALA A 421 21.68 -0.33 11.68
N HIS A 422 21.09 -0.23 10.48
CA HIS A 422 21.27 0.89 9.55
C HIS A 422 20.34 2.10 9.85
N GLY A 423 19.36 1.97 10.75
CA GLY A 423 18.49 3.06 11.21
C GLY A 423 17.35 3.46 10.28
N LEU A 424 17.18 2.76 9.14
CA LEU A 424 16.04 2.94 8.25
C LEU A 424 14.91 1.97 8.62
N SER A 425 13.68 2.24 8.18
CA SER A 425 12.59 1.27 8.25
C SER A 425 12.95 -0.07 7.59
N LYS A 426 12.35 -1.16 8.08
CA LYS A 426 12.60 -2.53 7.64
C LYS A 426 12.10 -2.78 6.21
N PHE A 427 11.04 -2.06 5.83
CA PHE A 427 10.46 -2.03 4.49
C PHE A 427 10.19 -0.56 4.12
N PRO A 428 10.25 -0.16 2.84
CA PRO A 428 9.86 1.20 2.47
C PRO A 428 8.36 1.42 2.70
N TYR A 429 7.98 2.65 3.03
CA TYR A 429 6.58 3.06 3.01
C TYR A 429 6.05 2.99 1.59
N MET A 430 5.19 2.01 1.32
CA MET A 430 4.54 1.83 0.03
C MET A 430 3.26 2.66 -0.02
N ARG A 431 3.04 3.39 -1.11
CA ARG A 431 1.79 4.16 -1.34
C ARG A 431 0.92 3.58 -2.44
N GLU A 432 1.49 2.70 -3.25
CA GLU A 432 0.84 2.05 -4.37
C GLU A 432 1.28 0.59 -4.45
N SER A 433 0.42 -0.25 -5.02
CA SER A 433 0.61 -1.69 -5.16
C SER A 433 0.16 -2.13 -6.57
N ARG A 434 0.37 -3.40 -6.92
CA ARG A 434 -0.37 -4.04 -8.02
C ARG A 434 -1.84 -4.06 -7.65
N ARG A 435 -2.66 -3.31 -8.39
CA ARG A 435 -4.09 -3.14 -8.10
C ARG A 435 -4.90 -4.16 -8.88
N LEU A 436 -5.63 -5.02 -8.19
CA LEU A 436 -6.46 -6.05 -8.78
C LEU A 436 -7.41 -5.49 -9.86
N ILE A 437 -7.70 -6.28 -10.89
CA ILE A 437 -8.95 -6.11 -11.66
C ILE A 437 -10.03 -7.00 -11.01
N GLY A 438 -11.01 -6.37 -10.38
CA GLY A 438 -12.00 -7.04 -9.53
C GLY A 438 -13.00 -7.90 -10.31
N ARG A 439 -13.82 -8.64 -9.57
CA ARG A 439 -14.78 -9.61 -10.10
C ARG A 439 -15.75 -8.98 -11.10
N TYR A 440 -16.08 -9.74 -12.15
CA TYR A 440 -17.11 -9.37 -13.11
C TYR A 440 -18.44 -9.07 -12.42
N SER A 441 -19.16 -8.07 -12.92
CA SER A 441 -20.53 -7.78 -12.49
C SER A 441 -21.28 -6.99 -13.56
N TYR A 442 -22.60 -6.83 -13.39
CA TYR A 442 -23.41 -6.02 -14.29
C TYR A 442 -22.84 -4.60 -14.46
N GLY A 443 -22.59 -4.21 -15.71
CA GLY A 443 -21.94 -2.94 -16.08
C GLY A 443 -20.41 -2.96 -16.06
N TYR A 444 -19.79 -4.10 -15.74
CA TYR A 444 -18.34 -4.29 -15.65
C TYR A 444 -17.90 -5.62 -16.29
N PRO A 445 -18.11 -5.80 -17.61
CA PRO A 445 -17.82 -7.07 -18.29
C PRO A 445 -16.31 -7.37 -18.42
N GLN A 446 -15.44 -6.37 -18.22
CA GLN A 446 -13.98 -6.51 -18.24
C GLN A 446 -13.38 -6.55 -16.82
N GLY A 447 -14.23 -6.62 -15.79
CA GLY A 447 -13.83 -6.54 -14.40
C GLY A 447 -14.14 -5.19 -13.75
N PHE A 448 -14.20 -5.21 -12.43
CA PHE A 448 -14.57 -4.07 -11.62
C PHE A 448 -13.35 -3.28 -11.15
N VAL A 449 -13.44 -1.95 -11.17
CA VAL A 449 -12.43 -1.03 -10.62
C VAL A 449 -13.16 0.15 -9.99
N ILE A 450 -12.71 0.59 -8.82
CA ILE A 450 -13.12 1.86 -8.20
C ILE A 450 -12.32 2.98 -8.86
N THR A 451 -13.02 3.99 -9.36
CA THR A 451 -12.45 5.04 -10.22
C THR A 451 -12.58 6.43 -9.59
N GLU A 452 -11.82 7.42 -10.07
CA GLU A 452 -11.78 8.79 -9.54
C GLU A 452 -13.20 9.34 -9.32
N THR A 453 -14.03 9.21 -10.36
CA THR A 453 -15.41 9.68 -10.37
C THR A 453 -16.31 9.05 -9.30
N ASP A 454 -15.90 7.95 -8.67
CA ASP A 454 -16.64 7.27 -7.61
C ASP A 454 -16.45 7.89 -6.24
N VAL A 455 -15.39 8.66 -6.02
CA VAL A 455 -15.03 9.20 -4.69
C VAL A 455 -14.72 10.68 -4.67
N SER A 456 -14.31 11.25 -5.80
CA SER A 456 -13.80 12.62 -5.92
C SER A 456 -14.87 13.71 -5.68
N LYS A 457 -14.47 14.81 -5.00
CA LYS A 457 -15.25 16.06 -4.92
C LYS A 457 -14.90 17.07 -6.02
N GLN A 458 -14.13 16.66 -7.01
CA GLN A 458 -13.71 17.53 -8.11
C GLN A 458 -14.90 18.07 -8.90
N ASP A 459 -14.83 19.34 -9.27
CA ASP A 459 -15.81 19.93 -10.19
C ASP A 459 -15.47 19.57 -11.63
N PHE A 460 -16.10 18.49 -12.12
CA PHE A 460 -15.93 18.02 -13.49
C PHE A 460 -16.56 18.93 -14.56
N ARG A 461 -17.14 20.08 -14.18
CA ARG A 461 -17.59 21.11 -15.14
C ARG A 461 -16.52 22.13 -15.49
N LEU A 462 -15.37 22.11 -14.82
CA LEU A 462 -14.26 23.01 -15.13
C LEU A 462 -13.87 22.89 -16.62
N PRO A 463 -13.50 24.00 -17.29
CA PRO A 463 -13.14 24.00 -18.72
C PRO A 463 -12.09 22.96 -19.09
N TYR A 464 -11.18 22.65 -18.15
CA TYR A 464 -10.17 21.60 -18.28
C TYR A 464 -10.77 20.31 -18.85
N TYR A 465 -11.81 19.74 -18.24
CA TYR A 465 -12.36 18.44 -18.63
C TYR A 465 -13.06 18.44 -19.99
N ARG A 466 -13.67 19.57 -20.38
CA ARG A 466 -14.26 19.71 -21.71
C ARG A 466 -13.18 19.80 -22.79
N ASN A 467 -12.01 20.36 -22.44
CA ASN A 467 -10.92 20.57 -23.38
C ASN A 467 -9.99 19.35 -23.50
N THR A 468 -9.89 18.51 -22.45
CA THR A 468 -8.98 17.35 -22.42
C THR A 468 -9.65 16.02 -22.73
N LEU A 469 -10.99 15.92 -22.64
CA LEU A 469 -11.74 14.71 -22.99
C LEU A 469 -12.35 14.83 -24.38
N SER A 470 -12.50 13.68 -25.05
CA SER A 470 -13.30 13.59 -26.27
C SER A 470 -14.75 14.01 -25.97
N GLY A 471 -15.50 14.48 -26.98
CA GLY A 471 -16.91 14.84 -26.80
C GLY A 471 -17.75 13.68 -26.24
N THR A 472 -17.43 12.45 -26.66
CA THR A 472 -18.03 11.21 -26.15
C THR A 472 -17.66 10.94 -24.70
N ASP A 473 -16.38 11.06 -24.34
CA ASP A 473 -15.95 10.84 -22.95
C ASP A 473 -16.49 11.90 -22.01
N TYR A 474 -16.52 13.17 -22.43
CA TYR A 474 -17.13 14.23 -21.63
C TYR A 474 -18.62 13.97 -21.41
N ARG A 475 -19.36 13.55 -22.45
CA ARG A 475 -20.76 13.15 -22.31
C ARG A 475 -20.93 11.95 -21.37
N ASN A 476 -20.07 10.94 -21.46
CA ASN A 476 -20.08 9.78 -20.58
C ASN A 476 -19.78 10.15 -19.13
N LEU A 477 -18.85 11.09 -18.91
CA LEU A 477 -18.52 11.63 -17.59
C LEU A 477 -19.73 12.32 -16.97
N ILE A 478 -20.36 13.23 -17.71
CA ILE A 478 -21.57 13.92 -17.24
C ILE A 478 -22.71 12.93 -16.99
N THR A 479 -22.92 11.96 -17.89
CA THR A 479 -23.92 10.89 -17.72
C THR A 479 -23.68 10.09 -16.43
N ARG A 480 -22.42 9.72 -16.17
CA ARG A 480 -22.03 8.98 -14.95
C ARG A 480 -22.28 9.79 -13.68
N MET A 481 -22.05 11.10 -13.75
CA MET A 481 -22.17 12.01 -12.61
C MET A 481 -23.61 12.52 -12.40
N ALA A 482 -24.52 12.38 -13.38
CA ALA A 482 -25.89 12.89 -13.35
C ALA A 482 -26.80 12.29 -12.26
N GLY A 483 -26.40 11.18 -11.63
CA GLY A 483 -27.18 10.57 -10.53
C GLY A 483 -28.61 10.20 -10.96
N LEU A 484 -29.63 10.78 -10.32
CA LEU A 484 -31.04 10.53 -10.64
C LEU A 484 -31.45 11.03 -12.03
N LYS A 485 -30.65 11.92 -12.63
CA LYS A 485 -30.88 12.50 -13.97
C LYS A 485 -30.22 11.73 -15.10
N THR A 486 -29.60 10.56 -14.83
CA THR A 486 -28.89 9.77 -15.85
C THR A 486 -29.75 9.48 -17.09
N LEU A 487 -31.03 9.11 -16.92
CA LEU A 487 -31.93 8.86 -18.06
C LEU A 487 -32.24 10.13 -18.86
N ASP A 488 -32.36 11.28 -18.20
CA ASP A 488 -32.60 12.56 -18.88
C ASP A 488 -31.41 12.95 -19.75
N VAL A 489 -30.17 12.64 -19.32
CA VAL A 489 -28.94 12.86 -20.11
C VAL A 489 -28.85 11.88 -21.29
N ILE A 490 -29.16 10.60 -21.06
CA ILE A 490 -29.13 9.58 -22.13
C ILE A 490 -30.15 9.91 -23.22
N LEU A 491 -31.32 10.44 -22.85
CA LEU A 491 -32.42 10.77 -23.76
C LEU A 491 -32.36 12.20 -24.31
N ASP A 492 -31.25 12.93 -24.13
CA ASP A 492 -31.07 14.32 -24.59
C ASP A 492 -32.17 15.29 -24.11
N ARG A 493 -32.73 15.06 -22.92
CA ARG A 493 -33.80 15.90 -22.35
C ARG A 493 -33.29 17.13 -21.61
N VAL A 494 -31.99 17.16 -21.28
CA VAL A 494 -31.33 18.26 -20.56
C VAL A 494 -29.97 18.53 -21.20
N PRO A 495 -29.62 19.79 -21.52
CA PRO A 495 -28.28 20.13 -22.01
C PRO A 495 -27.20 19.74 -21.00
N LEU A 496 -26.05 19.23 -21.46
CA LEU A 496 -24.96 18.78 -20.57
C LEU A 496 -24.51 19.84 -19.55
N ALA A 497 -24.56 21.12 -19.91
CA ALA A 497 -24.19 22.24 -19.05
C ALA A 497 -25.17 22.46 -17.87
N GLU A 498 -26.42 22.02 -18.02
CA GLU A 498 -27.50 22.19 -17.04
C GLU A 498 -27.70 20.95 -16.16
N VAL A 499 -27.03 19.84 -16.46
CA VAL A 499 -27.10 18.61 -15.67
C VAL A 499 -26.53 18.85 -14.27
N GLU A 500 -27.34 18.62 -13.24
CA GLU A 500 -26.89 18.61 -11.85
C GLU A 500 -26.04 17.36 -11.57
N LEU A 501 -24.77 17.54 -11.22
CA LEU A 501 -23.88 16.44 -10.85
C LEU A 501 -24.11 16.03 -9.39
N ARG A 502 -24.07 14.73 -9.11
CA ARG A 502 -24.16 14.16 -7.76
C ARG A 502 -23.09 14.76 -6.85
N THR A 503 -23.46 15.10 -5.62
CA THR A 503 -22.50 15.54 -4.59
C THR A 503 -22.34 14.51 -3.47
N ARG A 504 -22.06 13.27 -3.88
CA ARG A 504 -21.73 12.12 -3.02
C ARG A 504 -20.88 11.09 -3.78
N SER A 505 -20.24 10.18 -3.05
CA SER A 505 -19.59 9.01 -3.61
C SER A 505 -20.59 8.05 -4.26
N ARG A 506 -20.08 7.11 -5.07
CA ARG A 506 -20.86 5.99 -5.58
C ARG A 506 -21.29 5.09 -4.43
N ILE A 507 -22.55 4.67 -4.46
CA ILE A 507 -23.09 3.69 -3.52
C ILE A 507 -22.94 2.30 -4.15
N TYR A 508 -22.40 1.38 -3.38
CA TYR A 508 -22.18 0.00 -3.76
C TYR A 508 -23.11 -0.94 -2.97
N PRO A 509 -23.96 -1.74 -3.65
CA PRO A 509 -24.86 -2.68 -2.96
C PRO A 509 -24.11 -3.77 -2.19
N ASP A 510 -22.88 -4.06 -2.61
CA ASP A 510 -21.96 -5.04 -2.04
C ASP A 510 -20.89 -4.41 -1.14
N SER A 511 -21.16 -3.25 -0.55
CA SER A 511 -20.23 -2.63 0.39
C SER A 511 -19.97 -3.53 1.61
N VAL A 512 -18.71 -3.69 1.97
CA VAL A 512 -18.22 -4.46 3.13
C VAL A 512 -17.35 -3.63 4.07
N GLY A 513 -17.17 -2.35 3.78
CA GLY A 513 -16.38 -1.43 4.60
C GLY A 513 -16.47 0.00 4.08
N ILE A 514 -15.75 0.90 4.72
CA ILE A 514 -15.75 2.32 4.39
C ILE A 514 -14.37 2.95 4.51
N GLY A 515 -14.18 4.09 3.86
CA GLY A 515 -13.00 4.94 4.03
C GLY A 515 -13.31 6.41 3.77
N HIS A 516 -12.44 7.27 4.25
CA HIS A 516 -12.52 8.70 3.98
C HIS A 516 -11.15 9.34 4.16
N TYR A 517 -10.53 9.74 3.05
CA TYR A 517 -9.28 10.48 3.03
C TYR A 517 -9.20 11.33 1.76
N PRO A 518 -8.49 12.46 1.71
CA PRO A 518 -8.26 13.16 0.45
C PRO A 518 -7.57 12.26 -0.58
N ILE A 519 -7.74 12.57 -1.87
CA ILE A 519 -6.87 12.02 -2.92
C ILE A 519 -5.53 12.75 -2.79
N ASP A 520 -4.56 12.08 -2.18
CA ASP A 520 -3.26 12.64 -1.81
C ASP A 520 -2.14 11.96 -2.62
N PHE A 521 -1.60 12.70 -3.59
CA PHE A 521 -0.58 12.22 -4.52
C PHE A 521 0.84 12.48 -4.04
N HIS A 522 1.70 11.51 -4.30
CA HIS A 522 3.14 11.63 -4.15
C HIS A 522 3.86 11.56 -5.48
N PRO A 523 5.06 12.15 -5.58
CA PRO A 523 5.73 12.32 -6.86
C PRO A 523 6.02 11.01 -7.58
N CYS A 524 5.82 11.02 -8.89
CA CYS A 524 6.51 10.13 -9.81
C CYS A 524 7.22 11.01 -10.83
N MET A 525 8.54 10.83 -10.98
CA MET A 525 9.42 11.77 -11.66
C MET A 525 9.52 11.47 -13.16
N GLN A 526 9.76 12.50 -13.99
CA GLN A 526 9.84 12.34 -15.44
C GLN A 526 11.13 11.65 -15.92
N LEU A 527 12.24 11.94 -15.26
CA LEU A 527 13.56 11.46 -15.65
C LEU A 527 14.09 10.42 -14.68
N SER A 528 14.98 9.58 -15.18
CA SER A 528 15.81 8.68 -14.37
C SER A 528 17.26 9.20 -14.34
N PRO A 529 17.95 9.15 -13.18
CA PRO A 529 17.41 8.74 -11.89
C PRO A 529 16.48 9.82 -11.30
N PRO A 530 15.62 9.51 -10.31
CA PRO A 530 14.60 10.44 -9.80
C PRO A 530 15.20 11.74 -9.23
N GLN A 531 16.40 11.65 -8.66
CA GLN A 531 17.16 12.75 -8.08
C GLN A 531 17.91 13.62 -9.09
N ALA A 532 17.79 13.35 -10.40
CA ALA A 532 18.49 14.12 -11.43
C ALA A 532 18.26 15.64 -11.26
N PRO A 533 19.31 16.49 -11.35
CA PRO A 533 19.16 17.93 -11.20
C PRO A 533 18.12 18.51 -12.16
N GLY A 534 17.15 19.25 -11.63
CA GLY A 534 16.07 19.87 -12.41
C GLY A 534 14.97 18.91 -12.87
N ASN A 535 14.99 17.64 -12.45
CA ASN A 535 13.91 16.70 -12.67
C ASN A 535 12.63 17.19 -11.97
N GLN A 536 11.48 16.92 -12.59
CA GLN A 536 10.18 17.36 -12.10
C GLN A 536 9.21 16.19 -12.02
N GLU A 537 8.21 16.33 -11.14
CA GLU A 537 7.05 15.44 -11.11
C GLU A 537 6.37 15.46 -12.47
N ARG A 538 5.82 14.32 -12.88
CA ARG A 538 5.06 14.21 -14.12
C ARG A 538 3.97 15.29 -14.22
N PRO A 539 3.94 16.09 -15.31
CA PRO A 539 2.96 17.14 -15.49
C PRO A 539 1.54 16.60 -15.41
N GLY A 540 0.72 17.28 -14.61
CA GLY A 540 -0.69 16.92 -14.43
C GLY A 540 -0.93 15.79 -13.43
N GLU A 541 0.09 15.21 -12.79
CA GLU A 541 -0.11 14.11 -11.84
C GLU A 541 -1.02 14.51 -10.67
N ARG A 542 -0.85 15.74 -10.17
CA ARG A 542 -1.68 16.30 -9.10
C ARG A 542 -3.04 16.84 -9.58
N GLN A 543 -3.41 16.68 -10.85
CA GLN A 543 -4.67 17.22 -11.38
C GLN A 543 -5.90 16.61 -10.70
N GLY A 544 -5.82 15.34 -10.28
CA GLY A 544 -6.87 14.65 -9.52
C GLY A 544 -6.85 14.93 -8.01
N ALA A 545 -5.87 15.70 -7.50
CA ALA A 545 -5.71 15.92 -6.07
C ALA A 545 -6.88 16.76 -5.51
N THR A 546 -7.70 16.16 -4.66
CA THR A 546 -8.88 16.83 -4.12
C THR A 546 -9.40 16.14 -2.86
N GLN A 547 -10.37 16.76 -2.19
CA GLN A 547 -11.12 16.12 -1.11
C GLN A 547 -12.02 15.03 -1.69
N THR A 548 -12.32 14.00 -0.90
CA THR A 548 -13.27 12.94 -1.29
C THR A 548 -14.58 13.09 -0.55
N TYR A 549 -15.63 12.51 -1.11
CA TYR A 549 -16.79 12.12 -0.33
C TYR A 549 -16.47 10.86 0.48
N PRO A 550 -17.03 10.68 1.69
CA PRO A 550 -16.94 9.41 2.39
C PRO A 550 -17.38 8.26 1.47
N TYR A 551 -16.57 7.22 1.33
CA TYR A 551 -16.72 6.19 0.30
C TYR A 551 -16.79 4.78 0.87
N GLN A 552 -17.23 3.84 0.04
CA GLN A 552 -17.45 2.44 0.38
C GLN A 552 -16.38 1.54 -0.21
N ILE A 553 -16.21 0.37 0.41
CA ILE A 553 -15.34 -0.72 -0.06
C ILE A 553 -16.26 -1.83 -0.60
N PRO A 554 -16.49 -1.93 -1.93
CA PRO A 554 -17.29 -2.99 -2.51
C PRO A 554 -16.56 -4.33 -2.49
N LEU A 555 -17.26 -5.40 -2.10
CA LEU A 555 -16.69 -6.74 -2.01
C LEU A 555 -16.15 -7.24 -3.35
N ARG A 556 -16.78 -6.91 -4.48
CA ARG A 556 -16.26 -7.31 -5.80
C ARG A 556 -14.90 -6.68 -6.15
N ALA A 557 -14.47 -5.62 -5.47
CA ALA A 557 -13.11 -5.07 -5.63
C ALA A 557 -12.05 -5.88 -4.88
N MET A 558 -12.47 -6.82 -4.03
CA MET A 558 -11.62 -7.66 -3.19
C MET A 558 -11.57 -9.11 -3.70
N ILE A 559 -12.27 -9.43 -4.79
CA ILE A 559 -12.38 -10.80 -5.32
C ILE A 559 -11.78 -10.82 -6.73
N PRO A 560 -10.78 -11.67 -7.01
CA PRO A 560 -10.19 -11.76 -8.33
C PRO A 560 -11.09 -12.50 -9.32
N GLN A 561 -10.80 -12.32 -10.60
CA GLN A 561 -11.63 -12.86 -11.68
C GLN A 561 -11.54 -14.38 -11.84
N ARG A 562 -10.38 -14.98 -11.55
CA ARG A 562 -10.10 -16.40 -11.85
C ARG A 562 -10.07 -17.31 -10.61
N ILE A 563 -9.48 -16.83 -9.51
CA ILE A 563 -9.32 -17.65 -8.31
C ILE A 563 -10.48 -17.40 -7.34
N ASN A 564 -11.22 -18.45 -7.01
CA ASN A 564 -12.49 -18.38 -6.30
C ASN A 564 -12.34 -18.42 -4.78
N ASN A 565 -11.22 -18.93 -4.24
CA ASN A 565 -10.90 -18.96 -2.81
C ASN A 565 -9.83 -17.94 -2.38
N LEU A 566 -9.56 -16.93 -3.22
CA LEU A 566 -8.64 -15.82 -2.93
C LEU A 566 -9.44 -14.54 -2.62
N LEU A 567 -9.08 -13.87 -1.53
CA LEU A 567 -9.49 -12.51 -1.21
C LEU A 567 -8.30 -11.56 -1.29
N VAL A 568 -8.53 -10.33 -1.72
CA VAL A 568 -7.51 -9.27 -1.80
C VAL A 568 -7.91 -8.13 -0.88
N THR A 569 -6.97 -7.63 -0.10
CA THR A 569 -7.19 -6.52 0.84
C THR A 569 -6.05 -5.51 0.82
N GLY A 570 -6.23 -4.39 1.51
CA GLY A 570 -5.24 -3.31 1.57
C GLY A 570 -5.11 -2.58 0.22
N LYS A 571 -3.89 -2.15 -0.11
CA LYS A 571 -3.60 -1.33 -1.31
C LYS A 571 -3.84 -2.05 -2.63
N SER A 572 -3.89 -3.38 -2.60
CA SER A 572 -3.97 -4.24 -3.78
C SER A 572 -5.41 -4.45 -4.29
N ILE A 573 -6.43 -3.92 -3.59
CA ILE A 573 -7.83 -4.02 -4.06
C ILE A 573 -8.03 -3.26 -5.39
N ALA A 574 -9.15 -3.54 -6.06
CA ALA A 574 -9.44 -3.00 -7.38
C ALA A 574 -9.76 -1.50 -7.38
N THR A 575 -8.71 -0.69 -7.54
CA THR A 575 -8.75 0.77 -7.59
C THR A 575 -7.95 1.28 -8.81
N SER A 576 -8.32 2.45 -9.31
CA SER A 576 -7.46 3.20 -10.24
C SER A 576 -6.31 3.87 -9.48
N HIS A 577 -5.32 4.41 -10.21
CA HIS A 577 -4.20 5.17 -9.68
C HIS A 577 -4.67 6.32 -8.79
N ILE A 578 -5.61 7.12 -9.28
CA ILE A 578 -6.16 8.28 -8.58
C ILE A 578 -6.94 7.83 -7.34
N SER A 579 -7.73 6.76 -7.45
CA SER A 579 -8.49 6.24 -6.31
C SER A 579 -7.58 5.61 -5.26
N ALA A 580 -6.53 4.90 -5.66
CA ALA A 580 -5.58 4.27 -4.75
C ALA A 580 -4.94 5.28 -3.79
N ALA A 581 -4.74 6.54 -4.23
CA ALA A 581 -4.22 7.62 -3.40
C ALA A 581 -5.08 7.93 -2.15
N THR A 582 -6.36 7.55 -2.14
CA THR A 582 -7.23 7.64 -0.96
C THR A 582 -7.51 6.26 -0.30
N TYR A 583 -7.50 5.18 -1.08
CA TYR A 583 -7.63 3.79 -0.61
C TYR A 583 -6.29 3.17 -0.14
N ARG A 584 -5.47 3.93 0.61
CA ARG A 584 -4.16 3.45 1.12
C ARG A 584 -3.90 3.77 2.59
N VAL A 585 -4.77 4.55 3.23
CA VAL A 585 -4.53 5.04 4.60
C VAL A 585 -4.96 4.04 5.67
N HIS A 586 -4.40 4.21 6.87
CA HIS A 586 -4.51 3.28 8.00
C HIS A 586 -5.95 2.82 8.31
N SER A 587 -6.90 3.76 8.44
CA SER A 587 -8.29 3.41 8.78
C SER A 587 -8.99 2.61 7.67
N PHE A 588 -8.67 2.91 6.41
CA PHE A 588 -9.16 2.17 5.26
C PHE A 588 -8.58 0.75 5.24
N GLU A 589 -7.26 0.60 5.41
CA GLU A 589 -6.62 -0.72 5.37
C GLU A 589 -7.14 -1.64 6.47
N TRP A 590 -7.37 -1.10 7.67
CA TRP A 590 -8.03 -1.86 8.71
C TRP A 590 -9.45 -2.26 8.28
N SER A 591 -10.23 -1.35 7.70
CA SER A 591 -11.61 -1.63 7.28
C SER A 591 -11.67 -2.72 6.19
N SER A 592 -10.77 -2.67 5.20
CA SER A 592 -10.67 -3.71 4.17
C SER A 592 -10.19 -5.03 4.77
N GLY A 593 -9.23 -5.01 5.70
CA GLY A 593 -8.74 -6.21 6.38
C GLY A 593 -9.84 -6.88 7.22
N ALA A 594 -10.53 -6.09 8.03
CA ALA A 594 -11.67 -6.57 8.82
C ALA A 594 -12.77 -7.16 7.93
N ALA A 595 -13.03 -6.54 6.77
CA ALA A 595 -13.93 -7.07 5.77
C ALA A 595 -13.46 -8.43 5.21
N ALA A 596 -12.17 -8.57 4.88
CA ALA A 596 -11.60 -9.81 4.37
C ALA A 596 -11.68 -10.95 5.42
N GLY A 597 -11.28 -10.70 6.67
CA GLY A 597 -11.32 -11.69 7.74
C GLY A 597 -12.74 -12.16 8.06
N THR A 598 -13.67 -11.22 8.18
CA THR A 598 -15.10 -11.53 8.40
C THR A 598 -15.69 -12.30 7.22
N THR A 599 -15.37 -11.91 5.98
CA THR A 599 -15.84 -12.59 4.77
C THR A 599 -15.29 -14.01 4.69
N ALA A 600 -13.98 -14.20 4.89
CA ALA A 600 -13.34 -15.51 4.89
C ALA A 600 -13.99 -16.46 5.92
N ALA A 601 -14.17 -15.99 7.16
CA ALA A 601 -14.83 -16.79 8.18
C ALA A 601 -16.31 -17.09 7.85
N PHE A 602 -17.02 -16.12 7.27
CA PHE A 602 -18.42 -16.28 6.86
C PHE A 602 -18.59 -17.32 5.77
N VAL A 603 -17.81 -17.25 4.68
CA VAL A 603 -17.96 -18.15 3.53
C VAL A 603 -17.61 -19.59 3.91
N LEU A 604 -16.59 -19.79 4.75
CA LEU A 604 -16.25 -21.09 5.34
C LEU A 604 -17.38 -21.64 6.24
N ASN A 605 -18.10 -20.77 6.96
CA ASN A 605 -19.24 -21.20 7.80
C ASN A 605 -20.48 -21.56 6.97
N GLN A 606 -20.65 -20.92 5.82
CA GLN A 606 -21.80 -21.15 4.95
C GLN A 606 -21.55 -22.22 3.88
N GLY A 607 -20.31 -22.71 3.74
CA GLY A 607 -19.93 -23.64 2.68
C GLY A 607 -20.08 -23.02 1.27
N VAL A 608 -19.78 -21.73 1.14
CA VAL A 608 -19.80 -20.99 -0.14
C VAL A 608 -18.43 -20.38 -0.41
N LEU A 609 -18.25 -19.83 -1.61
CA LEU A 609 -17.05 -19.09 -2.01
C LEU A 609 -17.34 -17.58 -2.09
N PRO A 610 -16.34 -16.72 -1.86
CA PRO A 610 -16.49 -15.26 -1.90
C PRO A 610 -17.25 -14.72 -3.12
N TYR A 611 -16.97 -15.23 -4.33
CA TYR A 611 -17.60 -14.71 -5.54
C TYR A 611 -19.12 -14.89 -5.56
N GLN A 612 -19.64 -15.95 -4.93
CA GLN A 612 -21.08 -16.25 -4.86
C GLN A 612 -21.87 -15.16 -4.11
N LEU A 613 -21.20 -14.33 -3.31
CA LEU A 613 -21.81 -13.19 -2.63
C LEU A 613 -22.14 -12.04 -3.59
N VAL A 614 -21.49 -11.97 -4.76
CA VAL A 614 -21.57 -10.83 -5.69
C VAL A 614 -22.04 -11.19 -7.11
N GLU A 615 -22.36 -12.46 -7.40
CA GLU A 615 -22.75 -12.91 -8.74
C GLU A 615 -23.99 -12.21 -9.31
N ASN A 616 -24.97 -11.91 -8.45
CA ASN A 616 -26.28 -11.43 -8.87
C ASN A 616 -26.43 -9.90 -8.82
N LEU A 617 -25.32 -9.16 -8.70
CA LEU A 617 -25.35 -7.71 -8.65
C LEU A 617 -26.02 -7.10 -9.89
N PRO A 618 -26.86 -6.05 -9.73
CA PRO A 618 -27.02 -5.22 -8.53
C PRO A 618 -27.97 -5.77 -7.46
N ARG A 619 -28.63 -6.92 -7.68
CA ARG A 619 -29.47 -7.56 -6.67
C ARG A 619 -28.58 -8.22 -5.63
N ARG A 620 -28.72 -7.80 -4.37
CA ARG A 620 -27.97 -8.42 -3.25
C ARG A 620 -28.47 -9.85 -3.02
N SER A 621 -27.56 -10.77 -2.77
CA SER A 621 -27.91 -12.12 -2.31
C SER A 621 -28.28 -12.08 -0.83
N PRO A 622 -29.16 -13.00 -0.34
CA PRO A 622 -29.43 -13.12 1.09
C PRO A 622 -28.16 -13.38 1.93
N GLN A 623 -27.17 -14.07 1.35
CA GLN A 623 -25.88 -14.29 2.00
C GLN A 623 -25.08 -13.00 2.17
N LEU A 624 -25.06 -12.13 1.15
CA LEU A 624 -24.41 -10.81 1.23
C LEU A 624 -25.05 -9.93 2.30
N GLU A 625 -26.38 -9.92 2.40
CA GLU A 625 -27.08 -9.15 3.45
C GLU A 625 -26.75 -9.67 4.86
N LYS A 626 -26.65 -10.99 5.04
CA LYS A 626 -26.20 -11.59 6.30
C LYS A 626 -24.75 -11.20 6.64
N LEU A 627 -23.85 -11.24 5.66
CA LEU A 627 -22.46 -10.78 5.85
C LEU A 627 -22.42 -9.31 6.27
N GLN A 628 -23.16 -8.43 5.58
CA GLN A 628 -23.24 -7.01 5.93
C GLN A 628 -23.78 -6.80 7.34
N ALA A 629 -24.77 -7.60 7.78
CA ALA A 629 -25.26 -7.54 9.15
C ALA A 629 -24.20 -7.96 10.19
N ILE A 630 -23.34 -8.93 9.87
CA ILE A 630 -22.22 -9.33 10.74
C ILE A 630 -21.17 -8.22 10.79
N LEU A 631 -20.78 -7.66 9.64
CA LEU A 631 -19.79 -6.57 9.56
C LEU A 631 -20.22 -5.36 10.41
N ASN A 632 -21.46 -4.90 10.26
CA ASN A 632 -21.97 -3.79 11.05
C ASN A 632 -22.04 -4.13 12.56
N ARG A 633 -22.38 -5.37 12.91
CA ARG A 633 -22.37 -5.84 14.31
C ARG A 633 -20.97 -5.88 14.91
N ASN A 634 -19.99 -6.27 14.12
CA ASN A 634 -18.56 -6.21 14.47
C ASN A 634 -18.01 -4.78 14.37
N GLN A 635 -18.88 -3.77 14.17
CA GLN A 635 -18.50 -2.36 14.04
C GLN A 635 -17.44 -2.14 12.96
N ASN A 636 -17.50 -2.87 11.84
CA ASN A 636 -16.89 -2.46 10.58
C ASN A 636 -18.02 -1.94 9.67
N PRO A 637 -18.30 -0.62 9.67
CA PRO A 637 -19.47 -0.09 9.02
C PRO A 637 -19.44 -0.33 7.51
N THR A 638 -20.57 -0.75 6.95
CA THR A 638 -20.72 -0.96 5.49
C THR A 638 -21.21 0.30 4.77
N ALA A 639 -21.60 1.34 5.51
CA ALA A 639 -21.97 2.65 4.99
C ALA A 639 -21.71 3.73 6.04
N PHE A 640 -21.43 4.95 5.58
CA PHE A 640 -21.42 6.13 6.45
C PHE A 640 -22.86 6.49 6.89
N PRO A 641 -23.03 7.12 8.07
CA PRO A 641 -24.34 7.61 8.50
C PRO A 641 -24.99 8.51 7.44
N TYR A 642 -26.31 8.37 7.26
CA TYR A 642 -27.13 9.13 6.29
C TYR A 642 -26.80 8.91 4.81
N MET A 643 -26.02 7.86 4.49
CA MET A 643 -25.79 7.46 3.10
C MET A 643 -27.04 6.86 2.47
N SER A 644 -27.52 7.53 1.41
CA SER A 644 -28.72 7.13 0.68
C SER A 644 -28.61 7.55 -0.79
N ILE A 645 -29.23 6.76 -1.67
CA ILE A 645 -29.37 7.12 -3.09
C ILE A 645 -30.14 8.43 -3.28
N PHE A 646 -31.03 8.76 -2.33
CA PHE A 646 -31.86 9.96 -2.32
C PHE A 646 -31.17 11.16 -1.65
N ASN A 647 -30.11 10.91 -0.86
CA ASN A 647 -29.32 11.97 -0.27
C ASN A 647 -28.17 12.36 -1.21
N LEU A 648 -28.43 13.37 -2.05
CA LEU A 648 -27.45 13.89 -3.00
C LEU A 648 -26.55 14.97 -2.40
N ASN A 649 -26.82 15.49 -1.19
CA ASN A 649 -26.11 16.63 -0.60
C ASN A 649 -25.29 16.24 0.63
N TRP A 650 -23.99 16.09 0.45
CA TRP A 650 -23.01 15.85 1.52
C TRP A 650 -22.07 17.05 1.70
N LYS A 651 -22.56 18.26 1.42
CA LYS A 651 -21.75 19.49 1.55
C LYS A 651 -21.51 19.90 3.01
N ASN A 652 -22.20 19.30 3.97
CA ASN A 652 -22.11 19.61 5.41
C ASN A 652 -21.68 18.39 6.24
#